data_AF-A0A077P025-F1
#
_entry.id   AF-A0A077P025-F1
#
_cell.length_a   1.000
_cell.length_b   1.000
_cell.length_c   1.000
_cell.angle_alpha   90.00
_cell.angle_beta   90.00
_cell.angle_gamma   90.00
#
_symmetry.space_group_name_H-M   'P 1'
#
loop_
_entity.id
_entity.type
_entity.pdbx_description
1 polymer ?
#
loop_
_entity_poly.entity_id
_entity_poly.type
_entity_poly.pdbx_seq_one_letter_code
_entity_poly.pdbx_strand_id
1 'polypeptide(L)'
;MSNAGFIRAGVFLVTLYLALVGSVFADTIDQKQIISQKPDSDLEQIVSELSRRWDVTQVPTGGLSIIVGDKVHILRLGKEEAGTFELASSSKAFTGLLIALLEQEGVLNRQDAITRWIPELAERPEMGYSAVLLKNLLFHTSGISGDTIDLLRPYDESDALAKLPVLLKEIPLAYPVGAKEEYATLNYSLLGLAAERATGKSFATLMREKIFLPLGMKNTTVEGYLPAEGSTAESARIPGYKISFTTAQPYDAPRYLQNTPAGYVLSTPQDMAIWLKFLLHQQPLASDKSNGDEKLSALYAALEQAKRPYGGNGNTGYAYGWDVKTDVTTSWSHPGQNPNATAYVAFDPKAGVGVSLLGNSNSPQVIQLGQAIFEHLRGASPAGLPENFPVDDGDWISTVAAVIFWLGGALLLVAVMYKRGNKDKGGRDESVPDGASALASRVETAIIQESFVRSAESTAGKPVWCSFLSRLLVQNVVLVSVLAITPLLLSGLSWANLLVWGPLSLPVAVVGLLFFVNAISLFFFLVTQRSDRYTSKTFSSLMIAKIVGLTVISGLLNSALVLFIIQAIDSPSTYLLYSAVLLFSCIYFYISTRKAAEQQIMRFGHSFVQGWRMEIIRKLLASDYKNIEQLSSGKIQSVVGENSQELAKSVLAFVPFFANLLTIIFLFTYLMVFKSPVATSVLLACALPMIVLYYCISERANRIMPQALSIRSEFMDTVEDLQKGYKGLRREAVKHSFYRHAQAVSDRFKALRIQYDIGFLNAFFIGESLLTILLVAVALMFPLLIPHFDGNVSKEYLIILLYLIGPLNAVMSAMPELIRLKSLMNNMVMFSQSIQADSPAGTMPKIQDVKTLELSAVYFHYPATGGECFGVGPISLKAESGKSYFLTGGNGSGKSTLAMILAGLYAPERGTVRINGEEASQHQLLEQTRAIFSDNWLFKRVYDPALLPLREAVNQNIALLGLMQKATLLSDGAFDNIKLSTGQRKRLSLAMLLADPSPLVVLDEWAADQDPRSKARFYKEWLPMLKAQNRIVFVVTHDDEYFSEADVLIMMKTGQLIELKEESYA
;
A
#
# COMPACT_ATOMS: atom_id res chain seq x y z
N MET A 1 -13.47 10.90 12.16
CA MET A 1 -12.69 12.09 11.68
C MET A 1 -13.45 12.79 10.55
N SER A 2 -13.46 14.14 10.52
CA SER A 2 -14.12 14.91 9.44
C SER A 2 -13.43 14.64 8.09
N ASN A 3 -14.12 14.84 6.95
CA ASN A 3 -13.52 14.67 5.62
C ASN A 3 -12.27 15.56 5.45
N ALA A 4 -12.27 16.72 6.13
CA ALA A 4 -11.11 17.60 6.25
C ALA A 4 -9.91 16.96 6.97
N GLY A 5 -10.10 15.98 7.87
CA GLY A 5 -9.02 15.29 8.56
C GLY A 5 -8.26 14.31 7.68
N PHE A 6 -8.94 13.56 6.82
CA PHE A 6 -8.31 12.69 5.82
C PHE A 6 -7.63 13.51 4.72
N ILE A 7 -8.26 14.61 4.28
CA ILE A 7 -7.65 15.54 3.33
C ILE A 7 -6.44 16.24 3.96
N ARG A 8 -6.50 16.65 5.24
CA ARG A 8 -5.34 17.22 5.94
C ARG A 8 -4.24 16.20 6.17
N ALA A 9 -4.55 14.94 6.44
CA ALA A 9 -3.55 13.89 6.57
C ALA A 9 -2.94 13.53 5.21
N GLY A 10 -3.74 13.48 4.15
CA GLY A 10 -3.28 13.27 2.78
C GLY A 10 -2.45 14.45 2.26
N VAL A 11 -2.92 15.68 2.47
CA VAL A 11 -2.16 16.91 2.19
C VAL A 11 -0.92 16.94 3.06
N PHE A 12 -0.97 16.65 4.35
CA PHE A 12 0.22 16.62 5.21
C PHE A 12 1.23 15.56 4.78
N LEU A 13 0.80 14.35 4.38
CA LEU A 13 1.69 13.32 3.84
C LEU A 13 2.26 13.72 2.48
N VAL A 14 1.46 14.35 1.62
CA VAL A 14 1.90 14.89 0.33
C VAL A 14 2.82 16.09 0.52
N THR A 15 2.59 16.96 1.50
CA THR A 15 3.44 18.11 1.83
C THR A 15 4.71 17.65 2.53
N LEU A 16 4.66 16.63 3.39
CA LEU A 16 5.83 16.00 3.99
C LEU A 16 6.68 15.31 2.92
N TYR A 17 6.03 14.63 1.98
CA TYR A 17 6.67 14.03 0.82
C TYR A 17 7.27 15.08 -0.13
N LEU A 18 6.52 16.13 -0.47
CA LEU A 18 7.00 17.27 -1.26
C LEU A 18 8.06 18.09 -0.52
N ALA A 19 8.07 18.11 0.81
CA ALA A 19 9.11 18.72 1.61
C ALA A 19 10.37 17.83 1.69
N LEU A 20 10.22 16.51 1.75
CA LEU A 20 11.33 15.55 1.69
C LEU A 20 11.98 15.53 0.30
N VAL A 21 11.16 15.54 -0.75
CA VAL A 21 11.61 15.65 -2.14
C VAL A 21 12.15 17.06 -2.38
N GLY A 22 11.46 18.10 -1.89
CA GLY A 22 11.90 19.49 -1.98
C GLY A 22 13.20 19.78 -1.24
N SER A 23 13.51 19.11 -0.13
CA SER A 23 14.81 19.21 0.55
C SER A 23 15.95 18.57 -0.24
N VAL A 24 15.66 17.57 -1.07
CA VAL A 24 16.65 16.99 -2.01
C VAL A 24 16.93 17.96 -3.18
N PHE A 25 16.00 18.88 -3.49
CA PHE A 25 16.15 19.88 -4.55
C PHE A 25 16.53 21.29 -4.06
N ALA A 26 16.49 21.55 -2.74
CA ALA A 26 16.89 22.83 -2.16
C ALA A 26 18.40 23.09 -2.30
N ASP A 27 19.21 22.03 -2.47
CA ASP A 27 20.64 22.12 -2.75
C ASP A 27 20.96 22.54 -4.20
N THR A 28 19.95 22.70 -5.08
CA THR A 28 20.16 23.02 -6.50
C THR A 28 19.87 24.47 -6.89
N ILE A 29 19.51 25.34 -5.93
CA ILE A 29 19.16 26.75 -6.22
C ILE A 29 19.80 27.68 -5.21
N ASP A 30 21.12 27.79 -5.23
CA ASP A 30 21.75 29.08 -4.93
C ASP A 30 23.14 29.15 -5.55
N GLN A 31 23.31 29.95 -6.60
CA GLN A 31 24.61 30.52 -6.97
C GLN A 31 24.44 31.57 -8.08
N LYS A 32 24.18 32.80 -7.66
CA LYS A 32 24.57 34.00 -8.40
C LYS A 32 25.29 34.93 -7.44
N GLN A 33 26.63 34.91 -7.43
CA GLN A 33 27.43 36.13 -7.34
C GLN A 33 28.95 35.88 -7.42
N ILE A 34 29.62 36.89 -8.01
CA ILE A 34 31.05 37.22 -8.04
C ILE A 34 31.83 36.77 -9.29
N ILE A 35 32.25 37.78 -10.06
CA ILE A 35 33.27 37.72 -11.12
C ILE A 35 34.55 38.39 -10.57
N SER A 36 35.68 37.85 -11.03
CA SER A 36 37.05 38.39 -11.05
C SER A 36 38.00 37.97 -9.92
N GLN A 37 38.64 36.81 -10.06
CA GLN A 37 39.99 36.56 -9.56
C GLN A 37 40.84 35.86 -10.62
N LYS A 38 42.16 36.09 -10.57
CA LYS A 38 43.14 35.58 -11.55
C LYS A 38 43.34 34.06 -11.38
N PRO A 39 43.48 33.29 -12.47
CA PRO A 39 43.63 31.82 -12.44
C PRO A 39 44.90 31.32 -11.72
N ASP A 40 45.91 32.17 -11.55
CA ASP A 40 47.20 31.79 -10.96
C ASP A 40 47.20 31.61 -9.43
N SER A 41 46.32 32.28 -8.69
CA SER A 41 46.19 32.11 -7.24
C SER A 41 45.26 30.95 -6.85
N ASP A 42 44.42 30.50 -7.79
CA ASP A 42 43.38 29.50 -7.58
C ASP A 42 43.93 28.06 -7.72
N LEU A 43 44.94 27.84 -8.56
CA LEU A 43 45.49 26.50 -8.85
C LEU A 43 46.18 25.87 -7.62
N GLU A 44 47.05 26.60 -6.92
CA GLU A 44 47.71 26.11 -5.70
C GLU A 44 46.70 25.85 -4.58
N GLN A 45 45.67 26.68 -4.49
CA GLN A 45 44.57 26.50 -3.55
C GLN A 45 43.76 25.24 -3.87
N ILE A 46 43.42 25.01 -5.15
CA ILE A 46 42.74 23.80 -5.65
C ILE A 46 43.58 22.56 -5.35
N VAL A 47 44.87 22.56 -5.67
CA VAL A 47 45.77 21.41 -5.44
C VAL A 47 45.90 21.10 -3.94
N SER A 48 46.05 22.13 -3.10
CA SER A 48 46.09 21.98 -1.64
C SER A 48 44.76 21.45 -1.08
N GLU A 49 43.64 21.98 -1.55
CA GLU A 49 42.32 21.58 -1.07
C GLU A 49 41.96 20.16 -1.52
N LEU A 50 42.31 19.78 -2.75
CA LEU A 50 42.17 18.42 -3.26
C LEU A 50 42.99 17.42 -2.44
N SER A 51 44.24 17.75 -2.12
CA SER A 51 45.09 16.90 -1.27
C SER A 51 44.49 16.69 0.11
N ARG A 52 43.91 17.75 0.69
CA ARG A 52 43.28 17.71 2.01
C ARG A 52 41.96 16.94 2.01
N ARG A 53 41.16 17.09 0.95
CA ARG A 53 39.81 16.54 0.85
C ARG A 53 39.77 15.16 0.20
N TRP A 54 40.85 14.66 -0.40
CA TRP A 54 40.86 13.36 -1.08
C TRP A 54 40.34 12.22 -0.18
N ASP A 55 39.24 11.60 -0.59
CA ASP A 55 38.61 10.54 0.19
C ASP A 55 39.29 9.19 -0.08
N VAL A 56 40.29 8.89 0.76
CA VAL A 56 41.00 7.61 0.75
C VAL A 56 40.12 6.39 1.03
N THR A 57 38.91 6.59 1.57
CA THR A 57 37.96 5.50 1.81
C THR A 57 37.22 5.08 0.55
N GLN A 58 37.14 5.95 -0.45
CA GLN A 58 36.51 5.68 -1.76
C GLN A 58 37.56 5.42 -2.83
N VAL A 59 38.61 6.24 -2.89
CA VAL A 59 39.71 6.08 -3.86
C VAL A 59 41.03 6.06 -3.09
N PRO A 60 41.56 4.87 -2.75
CA PRO A 60 42.75 4.76 -1.91
C PRO A 60 43.97 5.51 -2.44
N THR A 61 44.20 5.46 -3.77
CA THR A 61 45.32 6.15 -4.42
C THR A 61 44.84 6.85 -5.69
N GLY A 62 45.24 8.11 -5.85
CA GLY A 62 44.95 8.95 -7.01
C GLY A 62 46.18 9.56 -7.64
N GLY A 63 46.03 9.99 -8.88
CA GLY A 63 47.08 10.64 -9.65
C GLY A 63 46.52 11.80 -10.46
N LEU A 64 47.01 13.00 -10.22
CA LEU A 64 46.53 14.23 -10.83
C LEU A 64 47.63 14.87 -11.68
N SER A 65 47.26 15.28 -12.89
CA SER A 65 48.09 16.06 -13.80
C SER A 65 47.28 17.25 -14.29
N ILE A 66 47.75 18.46 -14.03
CA ILE A 66 47.10 19.71 -14.46
C ILE A 66 48.08 20.54 -15.27
N ILE A 67 47.59 21.13 -16.35
CA ILE A 67 48.28 22.11 -17.18
C ILE A 67 47.41 23.36 -17.30
N VAL A 68 47.98 24.53 -17.00
CA VAL A 68 47.34 25.84 -17.19
C VAL A 68 48.40 26.78 -17.76
N GLY A 69 48.25 27.16 -19.04
CA GLY A 69 49.31 27.88 -19.75
C GLY A 69 50.60 27.06 -19.73
N ASP A 70 51.72 27.66 -19.33
CA ASP A 70 53.03 26.97 -19.27
C ASP A 70 53.29 26.20 -17.97
N LYS A 71 52.37 26.27 -16.99
CA LYS A 71 52.53 25.64 -15.67
C LYS A 71 52.03 24.20 -15.69
N VAL A 72 52.75 23.32 -15.00
CA VAL A 72 52.47 21.88 -14.93
C VAL A 72 52.52 21.45 -13.49
N HIS A 73 51.42 20.90 -13.00
CA HIS A 73 51.33 20.35 -11.65
C HIS A 73 51.03 18.86 -11.74
N ILE A 74 51.87 18.06 -11.08
CA ILE A 74 51.71 16.60 -11.00
C ILE A 74 51.69 16.25 -9.53
N LEU A 75 50.65 15.53 -9.10
CA LEU A 75 50.44 15.19 -7.71
C LEU A 75 49.95 13.74 -7.58
N ARG A 76 50.46 13.03 -6.58
CA ARG A 76 49.83 11.78 -6.10
C ARG A 76 48.96 12.09 -4.90
N LEU A 77 47.79 11.46 -4.87
CA LEU A 77 46.74 11.67 -3.87
C LEU A 77 46.52 10.35 -3.09
N GLY A 78 46.23 10.44 -1.80
CA GLY A 78 45.95 9.28 -0.96
C GLY A 78 47.17 8.45 -0.56
N LYS A 79 47.05 7.12 -0.56
CA LYS A 79 48.11 6.18 -0.13
C LYS A 79 49.30 6.19 -1.09
N GLU A 80 50.50 6.06 -0.53
CA GLU A 80 51.77 5.93 -1.27
C GLU A 80 51.92 4.54 -1.92
N GLU A 81 51.08 4.24 -2.92
CA GLU A 81 51.23 3.06 -3.78
C GLU A 81 51.95 3.48 -5.06
N ALA A 82 53.08 2.85 -5.38
CA ALA A 82 53.84 3.10 -6.61
C ALA A 82 53.33 2.21 -7.75
N GLY A 83 53.41 2.72 -8.99
CA GLY A 83 52.99 1.97 -10.18
C GLY A 83 52.18 2.79 -11.19
N THR A 84 51.60 2.09 -12.16
CA THR A 84 50.75 2.63 -13.21
C THR A 84 49.26 2.48 -12.89
N PHE A 85 48.45 3.45 -13.31
CA PHE A 85 47.00 3.44 -13.24
C PHE A 85 46.41 2.97 -14.56
N GLU A 86 45.29 2.24 -14.52
CA GLU A 86 44.50 2.02 -15.73
C GLU A 86 43.81 3.31 -16.16
N LEU A 87 43.89 3.62 -17.45
CA LEU A 87 43.17 4.75 -18.03
C LEU A 87 41.72 4.42 -18.38
N ALA A 88 41.31 3.15 -18.22
CA ALA A 88 39.97 2.67 -18.57
C ALA A 88 39.54 3.18 -19.96
N SER A 89 38.29 3.61 -20.15
CA SER A 89 37.81 4.07 -21.46
C SER A 89 38.55 5.27 -22.06
N SER A 90 39.28 6.07 -21.27
CA SER A 90 40.14 7.14 -21.80
C SER A 90 41.27 6.60 -22.70
N SER A 91 41.52 5.28 -22.67
CA SER A 91 42.38 4.57 -23.62
C SER A 91 41.94 4.75 -25.09
N LYS A 92 40.64 4.98 -25.33
CA LYS A 92 40.09 5.13 -26.70
C LYS A 92 40.70 6.32 -27.44
N ALA A 93 41.05 7.39 -26.74
CA ALA A 93 41.71 8.56 -27.33
C ALA A 93 43.07 8.19 -27.95
N PHE A 94 43.81 7.29 -27.30
CA PHE A 94 45.09 6.78 -27.82
C PHE A 94 44.89 5.92 -29.06
N THR A 95 43.89 5.04 -29.04
CA THR A 95 43.53 4.20 -30.20
C THR A 95 43.03 5.05 -31.37
N GLY A 96 42.21 6.07 -31.11
CA GLY A 96 41.76 7.02 -32.13
C GLY A 96 42.93 7.75 -32.79
N LEU A 97 43.91 8.20 -31.99
CA LEU A 97 45.14 8.80 -32.52
C LEU A 97 45.95 7.80 -33.37
N LEU A 98 46.07 6.53 -32.93
CA LEU A 98 46.76 5.49 -33.69
C LEU A 98 46.11 5.28 -35.07
N ILE A 99 44.78 5.20 -35.12
CA ILE A 99 44.04 5.03 -36.39
C ILE A 99 44.22 6.24 -37.30
N ALA A 100 44.16 7.46 -36.75
CA ALA A 100 44.42 8.68 -37.53
C ALA A 100 45.85 8.70 -38.10
N LEU A 101 46.85 8.26 -37.34
CA LEU A 101 48.23 8.16 -37.79
C LEU A 101 48.40 7.12 -38.90
N LEU A 102 47.83 5.92 -38.73
CA LEU A 102 47.86 4.88 -39.76
C LEU A 102 47.11 5.29 -41.04
N GLU A 103 46.09 6.15 -40.92
CA GLU A 103 45.41 6.73 -42.08
C GLU A 103 46.32 7.70 -42.84
N GLN A 104 47.11 8.52 -42.14
CA GLN A 104 48.09 9.42 -42.77
C GLN A 104 49.26 8.69 -43.42
N GLU A 105 49.67 7.56 -42.84
CA GLU A 105 50.67 6.66 -43.43
C GLU A 105 50.13 5.87 -44.64
N GLY A 106 48.82 5.97 -44.94
CA GLY A 106 48.17 5.23 -46.03
C GLY A 106 47.98 3.74 -45.77
N VAL A 107 48.18 3.29 -44.52
CA VAL A 107 48.03 1.88 -44.11
C VAL A 107 46.55 1.51 -43.95
N LEU A 108 45.75 2.41 -43.37
CA LEU A 108 44.30 2.26 -43.20
C LEU A 108 43.56 3.39 -43.94
N ASN A 109 42.31 3.16 -44.35
CA ASN A 109 41.43 4.23 -44.78
C ASN A 109 40.14 4.20 -43.97
N ARG A 110 39.69 5.35 -43.44
CA ARG A 110 38.45 5.41 -42.64
C ARG A 110 37.18 5.01 -43.40
N GLN A 111 37.24 5.02 -44.74
CA GLN A 111 36.17 4.52 -45.61
C GLN A 111 36.29 3.03 -45.95
N ASP A 112 37.30 2.32 -45.44
CA ASP A 112 37.36 0.87 -45.57
C ASP A 112 36.21 0.23 -44.79
N ALA A 113 35.57 -0.77 -45.40
CA ALA A 113 34.69 -1.68 -44.69
C ALA A 113 35.52 -2.49 -43.68
N ILE A 114 34.99 -2.70 -42.48
CA ILE A 114 35.68 -3.48 -41.43
C ILE A 114 36.03 -4.90 -41.90
N THR A 115 35.19 -5.47 -42.77
CA THR A 115 35.37 -6.80 -43.36
C THR A 115 36.60 -6.93 -44.26
N ARG A 116 37.15 -5.81 -44.75
CA ARG A 116 38.44 -5.79 -45.46
C ARG A 116 39.58 -6.26 -44.56
N TRP A 117 39.55 -5.84 -43.30
CA TRP A 117 40.60 -6.11 -42.31
C TRP A 117 40.23 -7.32 -41.43
N ILE A 118 38.94 -7.58 -41.25
CA ILE A 118 38.40 -8.68 -40.45
C ILE A 118 37.40 -9.49 -41.30
N PRO A 119 37.88 -10.34 -42.23
CA PRO A 119 37.02 -11.08 -43.16
C PRO A 119 36.03 -12.04 -42.50
N GLU A 120 36.29 -12.49 -41.27
CA GLU A 120 35.41 -13.37 -40.50
C GLU A 120 34.03 -12.73 -40.26
N LEU A 121 33.96 -11.39 -40.19
CA LEU A 121 32.69 -10.66 -40.05
C LEU A 121 31.88 -10.63 -41.36
N ALA A 122 32.45 -11.03 -42.49
CA ALA A 122 31.74 -11.17 -43.77
C ALA A 122 31.16 -12.58 -43.99
N GLU A 123 31.49 -13.56 -43.12
CA GLU A 123 31.00 -14.95 -43.25
C GLU A 123 29.46 -15.03 -43.23
N ARG A 124 28.79 -14.07 -42.57
CA ARG A 124 27.34 -13.96 -42.45
C ARG A 124 26.82 -12.59 -42.88
N PRO A 125 26.58 -12.38 -44.20
CA PRO A 125 26.13 -11.09 -44.73
C PRO A 125 24.85 -10.55 -44.09
N GLU A 126 23.97 -11.43 -43.63
CA GLU A 126 22.72 -11.10 -42.95
C GLU A 126 22.90 -10.36 -41.62
N MET A 127 24.09 -10.42 -41.01
CA MET A 127 24.39 -9.70 -39.75
C MET A 127 24.70 -8.21 -39.98
N GLY A 128 24.96 -7.78 -41.22
CA GLY A 128 25.11 -6.36 -41.59
C GLY A 128 26.51 -5.75 -41.44
N TYR A 129 27.50 -6.50 -40.94
CA TYR A 129 28.87 -6.00 -40.72
C TYR A 129 29.59 -5.51 -41.98
N SER A 130 29.23 -6.00 -43.17
CA SER A 130 29.79 -5.54 -44.45
C SER A 130 29.51 -4.05 -44.73
N ALA A 131 28.47 -3.47 -44.13
CA ALA A 131 28.14 -2.05 -44.25
C ALA A 131 28.90 -1.16 -43.24
N VAL A 132 29.58 -1.76 -42.26
CA VAL A 132 30.28 -1.02 -41.20
C VAL A 132 31.64 -0.56 -41.72
N LEU A 133 31.84 0.76 -41.75
CA LEU A 133 33.12 1.37 -42.13
C LEU A 133 33.94 1.70 -40.87
N LEU A 134 35.26 1.83 -41.00
CA LEU A 134 36.12 2.20 -39.86
C LEU A 134 35.68 3.53 -39.23
N LYS A 135 35.21 4.50 -40.01
CA LYS A 135 34.60 5.75 -39.50
C LYS A 135 33.38 5.50 -38.59
N ASN A 136 32.57 4.48 -38.87
CA ASN A 136 31.40 4.18 -38.05
C ASN A 136 31.79 3.66 -36.66
N LEU A 137 32.89 2.92 -36.56
CA LEU A 137 33.46 2.49 -35.29
C LEU A 137 34.04 3.68 -34.50
N LEU A 138 34.76 4.57 -35.19
CA LEU A 138 35.36 5.77 -34.57
C LEU A 138 34.31 6.70 -33.94
N PHE A 139 33.13 6.81 -34.55
CA PHE A 139 32.04 7.70 -34.15
C PHE A 139 30.86 6.99 -33.49
N HIS A 140 30.98 5.73 -33.07
CA HIS A 140 29.88 4.97 -32.42
C HIS A 140 28.56 4.92 -33.20
N THR A 141 28.65 4.92 -34.54
CA THR A 141 27.49 4.82 -35.46
C THR A 141 27.44 3.48 -36.20
N SER A 142 28.09 2.46 -35.65
CA SER A 142 28.29 1.15 -36.29
C SER A 142 27.06 0.23 -36.27
N GLY A 143 26.07 0.49 -35.40
CA GLY A 143 24.98 -0.46 -35.17
C GLY A 143 25.28 -1.52 -34.11
N ILE A 144 26.52 -1.59 -33.61
CA ILE A 144 26.93 -2.51 -32.54
C ILE A 144 26.39 -1.96 -31.21
N SER A 145 25.65 -2.78 -30.46
CA SER A 145 25.07 -2.34 -29.19
C SER A 145 26.09 -2.27 -28.05
N GLY A 146 25.88 -1.34 -27.11
CA GLY A 146 26.70 -1.20 -25.90
C GLY A 146 26.78 -2.49 -25.06
N ASP A 147 25.70 -3.27 -25.02
CA ASP A 147 25.59 -4.53 -24.25
C ASP A 147 26.53 -5.63 -24.73
N THR A 148 27.10 -5.49 -25.95
CA THR A 148 28.09 -6.44 -26.48
C THR A 148 29.36 -6.51 -25.62
N ILE A 149 29.56 -5.56 -24.70
CA ILE A 149 30.59 -5.66 -23.66
C ILE A 149 30.44 -6.95 -22.80
N ASP A 150 29.22 -7.48 -22.63
CA ASP A 150 28.95 -8.71 -21.87
C ASP A 150 29.53 -9.98 -22.55
N LEU A 151 29.87 -9.90 -23.84
CA LEU A 151 30.49 -10.98 -24.61
C LEU A 151 31.95 -11.20 -24.25
N LEU A 152 32.61 -10.17 -23.72
CA LEU A 152 34.02 -10.25 -23.36
C LEU A 152 34.24 -11.37 -22.34
N ARG A 153 35.35 -12.09 -22.51
CA ARG A 153 35.75 -13.16 -21.61
C ARG A 153 37.14 -12.86 -21.06
N PRO A 154 37.43 -13.28 -19.82
CA PRO A 154 38.78 -13.17 -19.29
C PRO A 154 39.69 -14.12 -20.08
N TYR A 155 40.73 -13.57 -20.68
CA TYR A 155 41.76 -14.32 -21.40
C TYR A 155 43.12 -13.82 -20.94
N ASP A 156 44.03 -14.75 -20.64
CA ASP A 156 45.41 -14.45 -20.24
C ASP A 156 46.42 -14.58 -21.40
N GLU A 157 45.92 -14.87 -22.60
CA GLU A 157 46.75 -15.10 -23.79
C GLU A 157 46.98 -13.81 -24.59
N SER A 158 48.16 -13.67 -25.20
CA SER A 158 48.57 -12.51 -25.99
C SER A 158 47.77 -12.30 -27.29
N ASP A 159 47.03 -13.31 -27.78
CA ASP A 159 46.21 -13.25 -29.00
C ASP A 159 44.72 -12.99 -28.72
N ALA A 160 44.41 -12.32 -27.61
CA ALA A 160 43.03 -12.11 -27.16
C ALA A 160 42.18 -11.32 -28.19
N LEU A 161 42.77 -10.33 -28.88
CA LEU A 161 42.07 -9.53 -29.88
C LEU A 161 41.60 -10.36 -31.08
N ALA A 162 42.39 -11.33 -31.55
CA ALA A 162 42.02 -12.16 -32.70
C ALA A 162 40.80 -13.06 -32.46
N LYS A 163 40.40 -13.26 -31.20
CA LYS A 163 39.19 -14.02 -30.83
C LYS A 163 37.90 -13.20 -30.94
N LEU A 164 37.99 -11.87 -31.02
CA LEU A 164 36.83 -10.98 -31.04
C LEU A 164 35.86 -11.21 -32.22
N PRO A 165 36.33 -11.47 -33.46
CA PRO A 165 35.44 -11.71 -34.59
C PRO A 165 34.56 -12.96 -34.40
N VAL A 166 35.09 -13.99 -33.76
CA VAL A 166 34.35 -15.24 -33.46
C VAL A 166 33.18 -14.98 -32.51
N LEU A 167 33.33 -14.04 -31.58
CA LEU A 167 32.29 -13.65 -30.63
C LEU A 167 31.19 -12.81 -31.30
N LEU A 168 31.55 -11.98 -32.27
CA LEU A 168 30.65 -11.02 -32.91
C LEU A 168 29.94 -11.55 -34.16
N LYS A 169 30.52 -12.50 -34.89
CA LYS A 169 29.97 -12.96 -36.18
C LYS A 169 28.57 -13.58 -36.11
N GLU A 170 28.13 -13.96 -34.91
CA GLU A 170 26.81 -14.54 -34.64
C GLU A 170 25.78 -13.50 -34.15
N ILE A 171 26.17 -12.23 -34.03
CA ILE A 171 25.37 -11.18 -33.39
C ILE A 171 24.94 -10.15 -34.43
N PRO A 172 23.63 -9.91 -34.62
CA PRO A 172 23.17 -8.89 -35.55
C PRO A 172 23.42 -7.49 -35.00
N LEU A 173 23.58 -6.51 -35.90
CA LEU A 173 23.54 -5.10 -35.53
C LEU A 173 22.17 -4.75 -34.92
N ALA A 174 22.16 -4.01 -33.81
CA ALA A 174 20.93 -3.62 -33.11
C ALA A 174 20.11 -2.59 -33.90
N TYR A 175 20.76 -1.82 -34.78
CA TYR A 175 20.15 -0.81 -35.64
C TYR A 175 20.98 -0.66 -36.93
N PRO A 176 20.39 -0.13 -38.01
CA PRO A 176 21.13 0.12 -39.25
C PRO A 176 22.34 1.04 -39.04
N VAL A 177 23.43 0.77 -39.76
CA VAL A 177 24.66 1.58 -39.70
C VAL A 177 24.34 3.05 -40.01
N GLY A 178 24.75 3.96 -39.13
CA GLY A 178 24.50 5.40 -39.26
C GLY A 178 23.13 5.89 -38.78
N ALA A 179 22.22 5.02 -38.33
CA ALA A 179 20.86 5.42 -37.92
C ALA A 179 20.84 6.22 -36.60
N LYS A 180 21.68 5.87 -35.63
CA LYS A 180 21.87 6.58 -34.36
C LYS A 180 23.31 6.40 -33.85
N GLU A 181 23.75 7.30 -33.00
CA GLU A 181 24.96 7.15 -32.18
C GLU A 181 24.61 6.31 -30.93
N GLU A 182 25.33 5.21 -30.71
CA GLU A 182 25.28 4.48 -29.43
C GLU A 182 26.68 3.95 -29.09
N TYR A 183 27.15 4.36 -27.92
CA TYR A 183 28.49 4.07 -27.43
C TYR A 183 28.68 2.57 -27.21
N ALA A 184 29.58 1.96 -27.96
CA ALA A 184 29.92 0.54 -27.83
C ALA A 184 31.43 0.35 -27.72
N THR A 185 31.87 -0.21 -26.59
CA THR A 185 33.28 -0.44 -26.27
C THR A 185 33.99 -1.27 -27.35
N LEU A 186 33.32 -2.28 -27.90
CA LEU A 186 33.88 -3.15 -28.94
C LEU A 186 34.21 -2.45 -30.25
N ASN A 187 33.65 -1.26 -30.52
CA ASN A 187 34.03 -0.47 -31.70
C ASN A 187 35.54 -0.19 -31.71
N TYR A 188 36.10 0.16 -30.55
CA TYR A 188 37.52 0.47 -30.43
C TYR A 188 38.39 -0.77 -30.36
N SER A 189 37.90 -1.87 -29.80
CA SER A 189 38.58 -3.16 -29.84
C SER A 189 38.74 -3.68 -31.27
N LEU A 190 37.70 -3.53 -32.12
CA LEU A 190 37.76 -3.85 -33.54
C LEU A 190 38.73 -2.94 -34.31
N LEU A 191 38.79 -1.64 -33.97
CA LEU A 191 39.79 -0.73 -34.55
C LEU A 191 41.22 -1.16 -34.22
N GLY A 192 41.48 -1.55 -32.96
CA GLY A 192 42.78 -2.10 -32.56
C GLY A 192 43.15 -3.36 -33.34
N LEU A 193 42.22 -4.31 -33.47
CA LEU A 193 42.44 -5.53 -34.26
C LEU A 193 42.67 -5.23 -35.76
N ALA A 194 41.94 -4.27 -36.33
CA ALA A 194 42.16 -3.83 -37.70
C ALA A 194 43.57 -3.25 -37.90
N ALA A 195 44.07 -2.47 -36.92
CA ALA A 195 45.44 -1.96 -36.92
C ALA A 195 46.49 -3.08 -36.82
N GLU A 196 46.25 -4.11 -35.99
CA GLU A 196 47.14 -5.28 -35.90
C GLU A 196 47.23 -6.00 -37.24
N ARG A 197 46.09 -6.26 -37.88
CA ARG A 197 46.04 -7.00 -39.16
C ARG A 197 46.58 -6.18 -40.33
N ALA A 198 46.42 -4.87 -40.32
CA ALA A 198 46.95 -4.01 -41.37
C ALA A 198 48.48 -3.85 -41.32
N THR A 199 49.08 -3.98 -40.13
CA THR A 199 50.52 -3.74 -39.92
C THR A 199 51.34 -5.00 -39.62
N GLY A 200 50.69 -6.10 -39.23
CA GLY A 200 51.33 -7.33 -38.77
C GLY A 200 52.00 -7.24 -37.39
N LYS A 201 51.80 -6.14 -36.65
CA LYS A 201 52.35 -5.92 -35.30
C LYS A 201 51.23 -5.93 -34.27
N SER A 202 51.51 -6.39 -33.05
CA SER A 202 50.53 -6.33 -31.95
C SER A 202 50.18 -4.89 -31.59
N PHE A 203 48.97 -4.68 -31.08
CA PHE A 203 48.45 -3.37 -30.71
C PHE A 203 49.33 -2.70 -29.66
N ALA A 204 49.80 -3.47 -28.66
CA ALA A 204 50.71 -2.97 -27.64
C ALA A 204 52.05 -2.48 -28.23
N THR A 205 52.61 -3.20 -29.21
CA THR A 205 53.84 -2.78 -29.90
C THR A 205 53.61 -1.53 -30.75
N LEU A 206 52.48 -1.45 -31.48
CA LEU A 206 52.12 -0.27 -32.26
C LEU A 206 51.97 0.98 -31.37
N MET A 207 51.24 0.86 -30.27
CA MET A 207 51.07 1.92 -29.28
C MET A 207 52.41 2.42 -28.74
N ARG A 208 53.31 1.48 -28.40
CA ARG A 208 54.64 1.80 -27.86
C ARG A 208 55.53 2.50 -28.90
N GLU A 209 55.64 1.97 -30.10
CA GLU A 209 56.55 2.49 -31.13
C GLU A 209 56.06 3.78 -31.78
N LYS A 210 54.75 3.92 -31.98
CA LYS A 210 54.17 5.04 -32.75
C LYS A 210 53.65 6.19 -31.88
N ILE A 211 53.26 5.94 -30.63
CA ILE A 211 52.69 6.97 -29.75
C ILE A 211 53.54 7.18 -28.49
N PHE A 212 53.73 6.16 -27.65
CA PHE A 212 54.33 6.35 -26.33
C PHE A 212 55.80 6.78 -26.39
N LEU A 213 56.65 6.06 -27.14
CA LEU A 213 58.07 6.40 -27.27
C LEU A 213 58.32 7.75 -27.97
N PRO A 214 57.67 8.08 -29.10
CA PRO A 214 57.85 9.38 -29.75
C PRO A 214 57.41 10.58 -28.89
N LEU A 215 56.37 10.41 -28.06
CA LEU A 215 55.95 11.45 -27.11
C LEU A 215 56.82 11.51 -25.85
N GLY A 216 57.68 10.51 -25.60
CA GLY A 216 58.49 10.43 -24.39
C GLY A 216 57.75 9.86 -23.16
N MET A 217 56.61 9.21 -23.35
CA MET A 217 55.82 8.52 -22.32
C MET A 217 56.42 7.14 -22.03
N LYS A 218 57.52 7.11 -21.24
CA LYS A 218 58.33 5.90 -21.01
C LYS A 218 57.69 4.87 -20.10
N ASN A 219 56.77 5.29 -19.25
CA ASN A 219 56.08 4.47 -18.24
C ASN A 219 54.68 4.04 -18.69
N THR A 220 54.16 4.62 -19.78
CA THR A 220 52.90 4.20 -20.38
C THR A 220 53.05 2.89 -21.17
N THR A 221 52.16 1.95 -20.92
CA THR A 221 52.14 0.62 -21.55
C THR A 221 50.70 0.16 -21.82
N VAL A 222 50.54 -0.96 -22.53
CA VAL A 222 49.24 -1.64 -22.67
C VAL A 222 49.27 -2.89 -21.79
N GLU A 223 48.20 -3.14 -21.05
CA GLU A 223 48.07 -4.35 -20.21
C GLU A 223 48.32 -5.62 -21.03
N GLY A 224 49.07 -6.58 -20.48
CA GLY A 224 49.48 -7.80 -21.17
C GLY A 224 50.72 -7.68 -22.05
N TYR A 225 51.35 -6.49 -22.14
CA TYR A 225 52.64 -6.32 -22.80
C TYR A 225 53.77 -6.98 -21.99
N LEU A 226 54.45 -7.97 -22.57
CA LEU A 226 55.66 -8.57 -22.00
C LEU A 226 56.89 -7.77 -22.48
N PRO A 227 57.59 -7.02 -21.61
CA PRO A 227 58.88 -6.45 -21.97
C PRO A 227 59.93 -7.57 -22.17
N ALA A 228 60.95 -7.30 -22.97
CA ALA A 228 62.09 -8.22 -23.15
C ALA A 228 62.75 -8.53 -21.78
N GLU A 229 63.25 -9.75 -21.61
CA GLU A 229 63.86 -10.25 -20.36
C GLU A 229 64.89 -9.23 -19.80
N GLY A 230 64.62 -8.70 -18.59
CA GLY A 230 65.55 -7.82 -17.86
C GLY A 230 65.05 -6.42 -17.48
N SER A 231 63.81 -6.02 -17.79
CA SER A 231 63.28 -4.72 -17.31
C SER A 231 62.85 -4.76 -15.84
N THR A 232 63.39 -3.85 -15.03
CA THR A 232 63.17 -3.73 -13.58
C THR A 232 61.72 -3.41 -13.19
N ALA A 233 61.37 -3.78 -11.96
CA ALA A 233 60.04 -3.78 -11.31
C ALA A 233 59.25 -2.45 -11.24
N GLU A 234 59.65 -1.38 -11.93
CA GLU A 234 58.97 -0.06 -11.89
C GLU A 234 57.68 0.01 -12.73
N SER A 235 57.37 -1.03 -13.51
CA SER A 235 56.19 -1.08 -14.39
C SER A 235 54.96 -1.76 -13.77
N ALA A 236 55.00 -2.09 -12.47
CA ALA A 236 53.90 -2.79 -11.81
C ALA A 236 52.64 -1.91 -11.75
N ARG A 237 51.49 -2.52 -12.06
CA ARG A 237 50.17 -1.89 -11.92
C ARG A 237 49.85 -1.67 -10.44
N ILE A 238 49.25 -0.53 -10.12
CA ILE A 238 48.79 -0.23 -8.75
C ILE A 238 47.67 -1.21 -8.35
N PRO A 239 47.63 -1.67 -7.07
CA PRO A 239 46.53 -2.49 -6.58
C PRO A 239 45.17 -1.85 -6.86
N GLY A 240 44.25 -2.66 -7.41
CA GLY A 240 42.89 -2.24 -7.68
C GLY A 240 42.01 -2.35 -6.44
N TYR A 241 41.01 -1.47 -6.38
CA TYR A 241 39.99 -1.49 -5.34
C TYR A 241 38.59 -1.37 -5.96
N LYS A 242 37.60 -1.86 -5.22
CA LYS A 242 36.20 -1.81 -5.59
C LYS A 242 35.35 -1.35 -4.40
N ILE A 243 34.38 -0.48 -4.65
CA ILE A 243 33.49 0.00 -3.60
C ILE A 243 32.56 -1.12 -3.14
N SER A 244 32.51 -1.30 -1.82
CA SER A 244 31.62 -2.24 -1.15
C SER A 244 31.30 -1.74 0.25
N PHE A 245 30.02 -1.71 0.61
CA PHE A 245 29.58 -1.25 1.93
C PHE A 245 30.21 0.10 2.29
N THR A 246 30.07 1.04 1.34
CA THR A 246 30.52 2.43 1.36
C THR A 246 32.04 2.62 1.48
N THR A 247 32.84 1.57 1.30
CA THR A 247 34.31 1.64 1.43
C THR A 247 35.01 0.86 0.32
N ALA A 248 36.19 1.32 -0.09
CA ALA A 248 37.04 0.66 -1.06
C ALA A 248 37.67 -0.60 -0.44
N GLN A 249 37.39 -1.75 -1.06
CA GLN A 249 37.95 -3.05 -0.68
C GLN A 249 38.96 -3.50 -1.76
N PRO A 250 40.10 -4.10 -1.38
CA PRO A 250 41.05 -4.66 -2.35
C PRO A 250 40.33 -5.62 -3.30
N TYR A 251 40.52 -5.41 -4.60
CA TYR A 251 39.86 -6.21 -5.62
C TYR A 251 40.80 -6.41 -6.81
N ASP A 252 40.95 -7.67 -7.22
CA ASP A 252 41.71 -8.03 -8.42
C ASP A 252 40.72 -8.44 -9.50
N ALA A 253 40.47 -7.54 -10.45
CA ALA A 253 39.48 -7.73 -11.48
C ALA A 253 40.01 -8.67 -12.58
N PRO A 254 39.15 -9.54 -13.15
CA PRO A 254 39.51 -10.32 -14.32
C PRO A 254 39.97 -9.43 -15.48
N ARG A 255 40.97 -9.90 -16.22
CA ARG A 255 41.58 -9.15 -17.32
C ARG A 255 40.86 -9.46 -18.63
N TYR A 256 40.26 -8.44 -19.24
CA TYR A 256 39.63 -8.57 -20.55
C TYR A 256 40.58 -8.08 -21.64
N LEU A 257 41.63 -8.85 -21.95
CA LEU A 257 42.69 -8.42 -22.89
C LEU A 257 42.17 -8.13 -24.30
N GLN A 258 41.02 -8.71 -24.69
CA GLN A 258 40.33 -8.39 -25.95
C GLN A 258 39.83 -6.93 -26.01
N ASN A 259 39.82 -6.25 -24.88
CA ASN A 259 39.38 -4.87 -24.72
C ASN A 259 40.54 -3.88 -24.57
N THR A 260 41.78 -4.34 -24.77
CA THR A 260 42.98 -3.51 -24.60
C THR A 260 42.94 -2.18 -25.36
N PRO A 261 42.48 -2.10 -26.63
CA PRO A 261 42.41 -0.83 -27.36
C PRO A 261 41.37 0.15 -26.81
N ALA A 262 40.40 -0.35 -26.06
CA ALA A 262 39.30 0.47 -25.58
C ALA A 262 39.37 0.78 -24.09
N GLY A 263 40.22 0.09 -23.32
CA GLY A 263 40.12 0.10 -21.86
C GLY A 263 41.39 -0.14 -21.03
N TYR A 264 42.50 -0.60 -21.62
CA TYR A 264 43.65 -1.09 -20.83
C TYR A 264 45.00 -0.50 -21.22
N VAL A 265 45.03 0.80 -21.52
CA VAL A 265 46.28 1.56 -21.44
C VAL A 265 46.58 1.85 -19.98
N LEU A 266 47.81 1.58 -19.55
CA LEU A 266 48.31 1.85 -18.21
C LEU A 266 49.26 3.05 -18.26
N SER A 267 49.13 4.01 -17.36
CA SER A 267 49.96 5.22 -17.38
C SER A 267 50.26 5.76 -15.98
N THR A 268 51.17 6.75 -15.92
CA THR A 268 51.49 7.49 -14.70
C THR A 268 51.04 8.94 -14.82
N PRO A 269 50.81 9.67 -13.70
CA PRO A 269 50.53 11.10 -13.75
C PRO A 269 51.61 11.91 -14.48
N GLN A 270 52.86 11.46 -14.41
CA GLN A 270 53.98 12.07 -15.12
C GLN A 270 53.83 11.97 -16.64
N ASP A 271 53.56 10.76 -17.15
CA ASP A 271 53.38 10.54 -18.58
C ASP A 271 52.06 11.17 -19.08
N MET A 272 51.01 11.19 -18.25
CA MET A 272 49.76 11.90 -18.59
C MET A 272 49.94 13.42 -18.68
N ALA A 273 50.86 14.02 -17.93
CA ALA A 273 51.20 15.43 -18.12
C ALA A 273 51.86 15.68 -19.49
N ILE A 274 52.69 14.75 -19.97
CA ILE A 274 53.27 14.81 -21.32
C ILE A 274 52.15 14.73 -22.38
N TRP A 275 51.23 13.77 -22.20
CA TRP A 275 50.06 13.62 -23.07
C TRP A 275 49.20 14.90 -23.14
N LEU A 276 48.88 15.51 -22.00
CA LEU A 276 48.11 16.76 -21.96
C LEU A 276 48.84 17.92 -22.66
N LYS A 277 50.17 18.05 -22.51
CA LYS A 277 50.95 19.07 -23.22
C LYS A 277 50.86 18.90 -24.73
N PHE A 278 50.93 17.66 -25.21
CA PHE A 278 50.77 17.32 -26.62
C PHE A 278 49.38 17.73 -27.12
N LEU A 279 48.31 17.41 -26.38
CA LEU A 279 46.93 17.77 -26.74
C LEU A 279 46.69 19.29 -26.83
N LEU A 280 47.37 20.05 -25.97
CA LEU A 280 47.33 21.52 -25.92
C LEU A 280 48.28 22.22 -26.91
N HIS A 281 49.07 21.48 -27.71
CA HIS A 281 50.11 22.03 -28.59
C HIS A 281 51.20 22.84 -27.85
N GLN A 282 51.51 22.49 -26.61
CA GLN A 282 52.42 23.24 -25.73
C GLN A 282 53.84 22.66 -25.60
N GLN A 283 54.30 21.78 -26.51
CA GLN A 283 55.70 21.32 -26.50
C GLN A 283 56.46 21.49 -27.81
N PRO A 284 57.75 21.87 -27.69
CA PRO A 284 58.87 21.33 -28.44
C PRO A 284 59.82 20.59 -27.48
N LEU A 285 59.84 19.26 -27.44
CA LEU A 285 60.77 18.51 -26.58
C LEU A 285 61.20 17.17 -27.20
N ALA A 286 62.21 17.25 -28.07
CA ALA A 286 63.32 16.30 -28.11
C ALA A 286 64.53 17.02 -28.74
N SER A 287 65.55 17.29 -27.93
CA SER A 287 66.84 17.82 -28.39
C SER A 287 67.67 16.70 -29.04
N ASP A 288 67.15 16.09 -30.10
CA ASP A 288 67.91 15.20 -30.97
C ASP A 288 67.57 15.47 -32.43
N LYS A 289 68.27 16.48 -32.96
CA LYS A 289 68.15 16.98 -34.33
C LYS A 289 68.71 15.94 -35.32
N SER A 290 67.94 14.92 -35.63
CA SER A 290 68.03 14.27 -36.95
C SER A 290 66.85 13.35 -37.30
N ASN A 291 66.01 12.90 -36.35
CA ASN A 291 64.86 12.02 -36.64
C ASN A 291 63.60 12.23 -35.75
N GLY A 292 63.66 13.10 -34.73
CA GLY A 292 62.55 13.34 -33.78
C GLY A 292 61.45 14.27 -34.33
N ASP A 293 61.81 15.26 -35.14
CA ASP A 293 60.89 16.29 -35.62
C ASP A 293 59.86 15.75 -36.63
N GLU A 294 60.23 14.78 -37.47
CA GLU A 294 59.32 14.21 -38.47
C GLU A 294 58.21 13.36 -37.82
N LYS A 295 58.57 12.47 -36.88
CA LYS A 295 57.60 11.62 -36.16
C LYS A 295 56.62 12.45 -35.31
N LEU A 296 57.11 13.52 -34.67
CA LEU A 296 56.28 14.41 -33.87
C LEU A 296 55.34 15.25 -34.76
N SER A 297 55.80 15.70 -35.93
CA SER A 297 54.96 16.40 -36.91
C SER A 297 53.81 15.53 -37.43
N ALA A 298 54.06 14.24 -37.67
CA ALA A 298 53.05 13.27 -38.07
C ALA A 298 52.00 13.07 -36.96
N LEU A 299 52.42 13.03 -35.69
CA LEU A 299 51.50 12.94 -34.56
C LEU A 299 50.61 14.17 -34.41
N TYR A 300 51.14 15.38 -34.60
CA TYR A 300 50.32 16.60 -34.60
C TYR A 300 49.34 16.64 -35.77
N ALA A 301 49.77 16.22 -36.97
CA ALA A 301 48.86 16.10 -38.10
C ALA A 301 47.74 15.08 -37.82
N ALA A 302 48.06 13.93 -37.23
CA ALA A 302 47.09 12.91 -36.85
C ALA A 302 46.12 13.42 -35.77
N LEU A 303 46.61 14.21 -34.81
CA LEU A 303 45.80 14.84 -33.78
C LEU A 303 44.78 15.83 -34.38
N GLU A 304 45.20 16.67 -35.34
CA GLU A 304 44.29 17.62 -36.02
C GLU A 304 43.18 16.89 -36.81
N GLN A 305 43.47 15.70 -37.33
CA GLN A 305 42.48 14.84 -37.95
C GLN A 305 41.54 14.19 -36.91
N ALA A 306 42.08 13.75 -35.77
CA ALA A 306 41.33 13.17 -34.66
C ALA A 306 40.44 14.19 -33.92
N LYS A 307 40.67 15.50 -34.10
CA LYS A 307 39.87 16.61 -33.55
C LYS A 307 38.68 17.03 -34.42
N ARG A 308 38.24 16.21 -35.38
CA ARG A 308 37.07 16.53 -36.23
C ARG A 308 35.81 15.81 -35.72
N PRO A 309 34.86 16.51 -35.08
CA PRO A 309 33.61 15.90 -34.63
C PRO A 309 32.76 15.46 -35.82
N TYR A 310 32.12 14.30 -35.69
CA TYR A 310 31.14 13.80 -36.65
C TYR A 310 29.73 14.00 -36.09
N GLY A 311 28.87 14.64 -36.88
CA GLY A 311 27.41 14.76 -36.73
C GLY A 311 26.82 14.63 -35.31
N GLY A 312 26.41 15.75 -34.72
CA GLY A 312 25.49 15.82 -33.59
C GLY A 312 24.42 16.87 -33.85
N ASN A 313 23.16 16.60 -33.46
CA ASN A 313 22.11 17.62 -33.41
C ASN A 313 22.29 18.44 -32.12
N GLY A 314 23.14 19.47 -32.13
CA GLY A 314 23.34 20.39 -31.00
C GLY A 314 24.80 20.61 -30.61
N ASN A 315 25.02 21.15 -29.40
CA ASN A 315 26.33 21.53 -28.86
C ASN A 315 27.22 20.35 -28.41
N THR A 316 26.94 19.10 -28.80
CA THR A 316 27.67 17.91 -28.30
C THR A 316 27.89 16.86 -29.40
N GLY A 317 29.02 16.15 -29.40
CA GLY A 317 29.30 15.03 -30.32
C GLY A 317 30.52 14.18 -29.92
N TYR A 318 30.87 13.16 -30.71
CA TYR A 318 32.00 12.25 -30.45
C TYR A 318 33.06 12.30 -31.56
N ALA A 319 34.34 12.17 -31.19
CA ALA A 319 35.47 12.30 -32.11
C ALA A 319 36.69 11.48 -31.68
N TYR A 320 36.98 10.37 -32.37
CA TYR A 320 38.24 9.60 -32.21
C TYR A 320 38.64 9.32 -30.75
N GLY A 321 37.68 9.02 -29.89
CA GLY A 321 37.92 8.68 -28.49
C GLY A 321 37.65 9.83 -27.52
N TRP A 322 37.07 10.94 -27.99
CA TRP A 322 36.72 12.11 -27.18
C TRP A 322 35.23 12.43 -27.27
N ASP A 323 34.64 12.73 -26.12
CA ASP A 323 33.40 13.48 -26.04
C ASP A 323 33.71 14.96 -26.25
N VAL A 324 32.96 15.59 -27.15
CA VAL A 324 33.16 16.98 -27.58
C VAL A 324 31.93 17.78 -27.20
N LYS A 325 32.14 18.89 -26.48
CA LYS A 325 31.09 19.88 -26.21
C LYS A 325 31.48 21.21 -26.83
N THR A 326 30.63 21.73 -27.71
CA THR A 326 30.77 23.02 -28.38
C THR A 326 29.87 24.05 -27.71
N ASP A 327 30.23 24.46 -26.49
CA ASP A 327 29.58 25.58 -25.79
C ASP A 327 30.32 26.89 -26.13
N VAL A 328 30.66 27.74 -25.15
CA VAL A 328 31.38 29.02 -25.37
C VAL A 328 32.82 28.79 -25.86
N THR A 329 33.47 27.71 -25.44
CA THR A 329 34.71 27.14 -25.99
C THR A 329 34.53 25.64 -26.23
N THR A 330 35.31 25.06 -27.15
CA THR A 330 35.23 23.63 -27.47
C THR A 330 36.03 22.83 -26.43
N SER A 331 35.34 22.09 -25.56
CA SER A 331 35.99 21.15 -24.64
C SER A 331 36.02 19.73 -25.20
N TRP A 332 37.10 19.04 -24.88
CA TRP A 332 37.35 17.64 -25.18
C TRP A 332 37.52 16.91 -23.88
N SER A 333 36.73 15.87 -23.63
CA SER A 333 36.87 15.04 -22.44
C SER A 333 36.58 13.58 -22.72
N HIS A 334 37.08 12.68 -21.88
CA HIS A 334 36.69 11.27 -21.94
C HIS A 334 36.75 10.64 -20.54
N PRO A 335 35.59 10.28 -19.95
CA PRO A 335 35.55 9.53 -18.69
C PRO A 335 35.85 8.05 -18.94
N GLY A 336 36.72 7.48 -18.11
CA GLY A 336 37.10 6.09 -18.12
C GLY A 336 36.68 5.39 -16.84
N GLN A 337 36.02 4.23 -16.94
CA GLN A 337 35.66 3.40 -15.81
C GLN A 337 35.89 1.91 -16.12
N ASN A 338 36.61 1.22 -15.24
CA ASN A 338 36.89 -0.22 -15.21
C ASN A 338 36.59 -0.73 -13.78
N PRO A 339 36.50 -2.06 -13.56
CA PRO A 339 36.16 -2.60 -12.24
C PRO A 339 37.14 -2.23 -11.11
N ASN A 340 38.38 -1.87 -11.45
CA ASN A 340 39.48 -1.57 -10.53
C ASN A 340 39.99 -0.13 -10.61
N ALA A 341 39.45 0.68 -11.51
CA ALA A 341 40.05 1.96 -11.82
C ALA A 341 39.07 2.90 -12.49
N THR A 342 39.25 4.19 -12.22
CA THR A 342 38.53 5.27 -12.89
C THR A 342 39.55 6.29 -13.37
N ALA A 343 39.31 6.89 -14.53
CA ALA A 343 40.12 7.96 -15.09
C ALA A 343 39.22 9.05 -15.65
N TYR A 344 39.71 10.27 -15.65
CA TYR A 344 39.10 11.40 -16.34
C TYR A 344 40.18 12.21 -17.00
N VAL A 345 40.06 12.42 -18.31
CA VAL A 345 40.99 13.22 -19.09
C VAL A 345 40.20 14.27 -19.84
N ALA A 346 40.60 15.54 -19.72
CA ALA A 346 39.96 16.64 -20.42
C ALA A 346 40.97 17.75 -20.79
N PHE A 347 40.70 18.45 -21.89
CA PHE A 347 41.52 19.58 -22.32
C PHE A 347 40.73 20.59 -23.16
N ASP A 348 41.17 21.85 -23.10
CA ASP A 348 40.70 22.95 -23.93
C ASP A 348 41.91 23.73 -24.46
N PRO A 349 42.27 23.55 -25.75
CA PRO A 349 43.40 24.26 -26.36
C PRO A 349 43.23 25.79 -26.39
N LYS A 350 42.00 26.31 -26.44
CA LYS A 350 41.75 27.77 -26.45
C LYS A 350 41.96 28.38 -25.08
N ALA A 351 41.54 27.68 -24.03
CA ALA A 351 41.79 28.09 -22.65
C ALA A 351 43.23 27.78 -22.19
N GLY A 352 43.94 26.89 -22.89
CA GLY A 352 45.27 26.42 -22.49
C GLY A 352 45.24 25.57 -21.22
N VAL A 353 44.13 24.85 -20.99
CA VAL A 353 43.88 24.07 -19.76
C VAL A 353 43.76 22.59 -20.09
N GLY A 354 44.47 21.74 -19.35
CA GLY A 354 44.40 20.28 -19.45
C GLY A 354 44.39 19.64 -18.08
N VAL A 355 43.54 18.64 -17.87
CA VAL A 355 43.38 17.93 -16.60
C VAL A 355 43.31 16.42 -16.85
N SER A 356 44.10 15.66 -16.10
CA SER A 356 44.02 14.20 -16.02
C SER A 356 43.94 13.81 -14.55
N LEU A 357 42.87 13.15 -14.14
CA LEU A 357 42.71 12.59 -12.80
C LEU A 357 42.51 11.08 -12.90
N LEU A 358 43.33 10.33 -12.18
CA LEU A 358 43.42 8.89 -12.20
C LEU A 358 43.11 8.35 -10.80
N GLY A 359 42.43 7.23 -10.69
CA GLY A 359 42.14 6.56 -9.43
C GLY A 359 42.18 5.05 -9.55
N ASN A 360 42.61 4.38 -8.49
CA ASN A 360 42.70 2.92 -8.40
C ASN A 360 41.43 2.27 -7.81
N SER A 361 40.29 2.91 -7.95
CA SER A 361 39.00 2.31 -7.62
C SER A 361 37.94 2.68 -8.64
N ASN A 362 36.94 1.81 -8.77
CA ASN A 362 35.75 2.05 -9.58
C ASN A 362 34.79 3.04 -8.88
N SER A 363 35.20 4.29 -8.71
CA SER A 363 34.43 5.32 -8.01
C SER A 363 34.02 6.47 -8.95
N PRO A 364 32.78 6.97 -8.87
CA PRO A 364 32.33 8.15 -9.62
C PRO A 364 33.05 9.43 -9.19
N GLN A 365 33.66 9.44 -7.99
CA GLN A 365 34.39 10.57 -7.44
C GLN A 365 35.44 11.12 -8.41
N VAL A 366 36.21 10.24 -9.07
CA VAL A 366 37.30 10.63 -9.99
C VAL A 366 36.76 11.40 -11.20
N ILE A 367 35.66 10.93 -11.81
CA ILE A 367 35.08 11.57 -12.99
C ILE A 367 34.50 12.93 -12.63
N GLN A 368 33.69 12.99 -11.58
CA GLN A 368 33.02 14.22 -11.18
C GLN A 368 34.02 15.28 -10.71
N LEU A 369 35.01 14.87 -9.92
CA LEU A 369 36.06 15.77 -9.44
C LEU A 369 36.95 16.26 -10.59
N GLY A 370 37.35 15.35 -11.49
CA GLY A 370 38.13 15.72 -12.67
C GLY A 370 37.37 16.72 -13.55
N GLN A 371 36.07 16.51 -13.75
CA GLN A 371 35.23 17.44 -14.49
C GLN A 371 35.11 18.78 -13.77
N ALA A 372 34.82 18.80 -12.47
CA ALA A 372 34.70 20.04 -11.69
C ALA A 372 35.99 20.87 -11.73
N ILE A 373 37.16 20.23 -11.56
CA ILE A 373 38.47 20.89 -11.66
C ILE A 373 38.64 21.50 -13.06
N PHE A 374 38.36 20.72 -14.12
CA PHE A 374 38.52 21.18 -15.49
C PHE A 374 37.60 22.38 -15.81
N GLU A 375 36.33 22.31 -15.43
CA GLU A 375 35.34 23.38 -15.63
C GLU A 375 35.69 24.65 -14.85
N HIS A 376 36.19 24.50 -13.61
CA HIS A 376 36.66 25.62 -12.79
C HIS A 376 37.88 26.31 -13.41
N LEU A 377 38.91 25.53 -13.76
CA LEU A 377 40.16 26.06 -14.31
C LEU A 377 39.99 26.73 -15.69
N ARG A 378 39.04 26.27 -16.51
CA ARG A 378 38.72 26.91 -17.80
C ARG A 378 37.74 28.08 -17.69
N GLY A 379 37.31 28.45 -16.48
CA GLY A 379 36.43 29.59 -16.22
C GLY A 379 34.97 29.38 -16.60
N ALA A 380 34.52 28.11 -16.71
CA ALA A 380 33.15 27.75 -17.09
C ALA A 380 32.23 27.45 -15.89
N SER A 381 32.79 27.16 -14.70
CA SER A 381 32.02 26.96 -13.46
C SER A 381 32.26 28.11 -12.47
N PRO A 382 31.23 28.87 -12.05
CA PRO A 382 31.33 29.83 -10.95
C PRO A 382 31.25 29.16 -9.56
N ALA A 383 30.94 27.85 -9.51
CA ALA A 383 30.86 27.06 -8.29
C ALA A 383 32.25 26.62 -7.82
N GLY A 384 32.53 26.73 -6.52
CA GLY A 384 33.72 26.12 -5.92
C GLY A 384 33.69 24.58 -6.02
N LEU A 385 34.83 23.93 -5.78
CA LEU A 385 34.91 22.46 -5.73
C LEU A 385 33.87 21.90 -4.74
N PRO A 386 33.21 20.77 -5.08
CA PRO A 386 32.19 20.18 -4.22
C PRO A 386 32.70 19.94 -2.79
N GLU A 387 31.90 20.29 -1.77
CA GLU A 387 32.26 20.13 -0.35
C GLU A 387 32.22 18.67 0.10
N ASN A 388 31.28 17.89 -0.43
CA ASN A 388 31.12 16.47 -0.15
C ASN A 388 31.37 15.66 -1.41
N PHE A 389 32.09 14.55 -1.28
CA PHE A 389 32.27 13.62 -2.38
C PHE A 389 31.06 12.69 -2.48
N PRO A 390 30.50 12.48 -3.68
CA PRO A 390 29.38 11.57 -3.85
C PRO A 390 29.83 10.16 -3.50
N VAL A 391 29.08 9.52 -2.62
CA VAL A 391 29.17 8.08 -2.41
C VAL A 391 28.75 7.39 -3.71
N ASP A 392 29.29 6.21 -4.00
CA ASP A 392 28.73 5.38 -5.07
C ASP A 392 27.25 5.09 -4.74
N ASP A 393 26.33 5.77 -5.44
CA ASP A 393 24.89 5.68 -5.22
C ASP A 393 24.39 4.24 -5.37
N GLY A 394 25.02 3.47 -6.28
CA GLY A 394 24.70 2.07 -6.51
C GLY A 394 25.01 1.22 -5.29
N ASP A 395 26.25 1.31 -4.77
CA ASP A 395 26.67 0.60 -3.56
C ASP A 395 25.92 1.06 -2.31
N TRP A 396 25.66 2.36 -2.19
CA TRP A 396 24.89 2.92 -1.08
C TRP A 396 23.48 2.32 -1.04
N ILE A 397 22.77 2.33 -2.17
CA ILE A 397 21.41 1.78 -2.29
C ILE A 397 21.42 0.29 -1.95
N SER A 398 22.33 -0.51 -2.52
CA SER A 398 22.39 -1.94 -2.21
C SER A 398 22.81 -2.23 -0.77
N THR A 399 23.68 -1.42 -0.19
CA THR A 399 24.07 -1.53 1.22
C THR A 399 22.90 -1.26 2.14
N VAL A 400 22.19 -0.14 1.95
CA VAL A 400 21.00 0.21 2.72
C VAL A 400 19.92 -0.86 2.55
N ALA A 401 19.69 -1.33 1.33
CA ALA A 401 18.74 -2.41 1.05
C ALA A 401 19.13 -3.72 1.77
N ALA A 402 20.39 -4.14 1.70
CA ALA A 402 20.91 -5.31 2.40
C ALA A 402 20.67 -5.20 3.91
N VAL A 403 21.01 -4.06 4.52
CA VAL A 403 20.81 -3.81 5.94
C VAL A 403 19.32 -3.91 6.30
N ILE A 404 18.44 -3.24 5.54
CA ILE A 404 16.99 -3.27 5.77
C ILE A 404 16.44 -4.69 5.68
N PHE A 405 16.80 -5.45 4.64
CA PHE A 405 16.26 -6.78 4.41
C PHE A 405 16.75 -7.79 5.45
N TRP A 406 18.04 -7.78 5.78
CA TRP A 406 18.60 -8.69 6.79
C TRP A 406 18.15 -8.33 8.19
N LEU A 407 18.27 -7.07 8.62
CA LEU A 407 17.81 -6.65 9.95
C LEU A 407 16.30 -6.80 10.08
N GLY A 408 15.53 -6.39 9.07
CA GLY A 408 14.07 -6.56 9.06
C GLY A 408 13.66 -8.01 9.16
N GLY A 409 14.32 -8.91 8.42
CA GLY A 409 14.04 -10.34 8.46
C GLY A 409 14.41 -10.96 9.80
N ALA A 410 15.57 -10.59 10.35
CA ALA A 410 16.03 -11.04 11.66
C ALA A 410 15.10 -10.56 12.78
N LEU A 411 14.69 -9.29 12.76
CA LEU A 411 13.74 -8.72 13.72
C LEU A 411 12.38 -9.42 13.66
N LEU A 412 11.90 -9.79 12.47
CA LEU A 412 10.67 -10.57 12.31
C LEU A 412 10.80 -11.97 12.91
N LEU A 413 11.92 -12.67 12.67
CA LEU A 413 12.17 -13.98 13.28
C LEU A 413 12.33 -13.89 14.80
N VAL A 414 13.04 -12.88 15.30
CA VAL A 414 13.13 -12.60 16.74
C VAL A 414 11.75 -12.29 17.32
N ALA A 415 10.90 -11.53 16.63
CA ALA A 415 9.53 -11.25 17.06
C ALA A 415 8.67 -12.52 17.14
N VAL A 416 8.90 -13.51 16.27
CA VAL A 416 8.30 -14.85 16.37
C VAL A 416 8.79 -15.60 17.63
N MET A 417 10.07 -15.47 17.98
CA MET A 417 10.70 -16.19 19.10
C MET A 417 10.44 -15.53 20.47
N TYR A 418 10.41 -14.20 20.53
CA TYR A 418 10.49 -13.43 21.78
C TYR A 418 9.15 -13.21 22.50
N LYS A 419 8.00 -13.52 21.88
CA LYS A 419 6.71 -13.40 22.57
C LYS A 419 6.23 -14.72 23.17
N ARG A 420 6.90 -15.12 24.25
CA ARG A 420 6.48 -16.18 25.18
C ARG A 420 6.15 -15.52 26.53
N GLY A 421 4.86 -15.40 26.85
CA GLY A 421 4.39 -15.13 28.22
C GLY A 421 4.15 -13.67 28.59
N ASN A 422 2.88 -13.26 28.58
CA ASN A 422 2.22 -12.68 29.77
C ASN A 422 0.72 -12.50 29.44
N LYS A 423 -0.08 -13.52 29.77
CA LYS A 423 -1.41 -13.24 30.33
C LYS A 423 -1.14 -12.76 31.75
N ASP A 424 -1.87 -11.73 32.18
CA ASP A 424 -1.82 -11.08 33.50
C ASP A 424 -0.75 -10.01 33.70
N LYS A 425 -1.18 -8.76 33.52
CA LYS A 425 -1.38 -7.81 34.63
C LYS A 425 -2.30 -6.69 34.16
N GLY A 426 -3.48 -6.62 34.78
CA GLY A 426 -4.31 -5.43 34.72
C GLY A 426 -3.59 -4.23 35.32
N GLY A 427 -3.86 -3.06 34.77
CA GLY A 427 -3.40 -1.77 35.28
C GLY A 427 -4.34 -0.69 34.76
N ARG A 428 -5.24 -0.24 35.64
CA ARG A 428 -6.02 0.98 35.50
C ARG A 428 -5.04 2.14 35.33
N ASP A 429 -5.15 2.90 34.25
CA ASP A 429 -4.85 4.34 34.26
C ASP A 429 -5.27 4.95 32.92
N GLU A 430 -6.47 5.52 32.86
CA GLU A 430 -6.80 6.63 31.97
C GLU A 430 -7.86 7.47 32.69
N SER A 431 -7.42 8.48 33.42
CA SER A 431 -8.24 9.64 33.72
C SER A 431 -8.52 10.41 32.42
N VAL A 432 -9.66 11.13 32.35
CA VAL A 432 -10.14 12.05 31.27
C VAL A 432 -11.13 11.43 30.24
N PRO A 433 -12.09 12.19 29.65
CA PRO A 433 -13.17 13.02 30.20
C PRO A 433 -14.58 12.40 29.96
N ASP A 434 -15.56 12.75 30.80
CA ASP A 434 -16.95 12.31 30.66
C ASP A 434 -17.62 12.88 29.40
N GLY A 435 -18.04 11.99 28.48
CA GLY A 435 -18.85 12.38 27.31
C GLY A 435 -19.23 11.20 26.41
N ALA A 436 -20.45 11.24 25.85
CA ALA A 436 -21.03 10.21 24.96
C ALA A 436 -20.17 9.90 23.71
N SER A 437 -19.37 10.87 23.25
CA SER A 437 -18.41 10.74 22.13
C SER A 437 -17.29 9.74 22.42
N ALA A 438 -16.74 9.75 23.64
CA ALA A 438 -15.65 8.86 24.04
C ALA A 438 -16.13 7.41 24.15
N LEU A 439 -17.37 7.21 24.62
CA LEU A 439 -18.00 5.89 24.73
C LEU A 439 -18.25 5.24 23.36
N ALA A 440 -18.72 6.02 22.38
CA ALA A 440 -18.89 5.56 21.00
C ALA A 440 -17.57 5.10 20.37
N SER A 441 -16.50 5.89 20.56
CA SER A 441 -15.15 5.55 20.09
C SER A 441 -14.64 4.23 20.68
N ARG A 442 -14.92 3.96 21.96
CA ARG A 442 -14.53 2.71 22.64
C ARG A 442 -15.25 1.48 22.06
N VAL A 443 -16.56 1.57 21.81
CA VAL A 443 -17.36 0.48 21.23
C VAL A 443 -16.92 0.19 19.80
N GLU A 444 -16.73 1.23 18.99
CA GLU A 444 -16.23 1.10 17.62
C GLU A 444 -14.86 0.41 17.59
N THR A 445 -13.95 0.85 18.45
CA THR A 445 -12.59 0.27 18.55
C THR A 445 -12.64 -1.20 18.98
N ALA A 446 -13.48 -1.55 19.94
CA ALA A 446 -13.62 -2.93 20.41
C ALA A 446 -14.17 -3.86 19.31
N ILE A 447 -15.22 -3.44 18.61
CA ILE A 447 -15.82 -4.21 17.50
C ILE A 447 -14.80 -4.38 16.38
N ILE A 448 -14.07 -3.32 16.00
CA ILE A 448 -13.02 -3.40 14.97
C ILE A 448 -11.97 -4.43 15.37
N GLN A 449 -11.46 -4.37 16.61
CA GLN A 449 -10.43 -5.30 17.10
C GLN A 449 -10.91 -6.75 17.07
N GLU A 450 -12.10 -7.01 17.63
CA GLU A 450 -12.66 -8.37 17.68
C GLU A 450 -12.97 -8.92 16.28
N SER A 451 -13.37 -8.06 15.35
CA SER A 451 -13.63 -8.44 13.97
C SER A 451 -12.37 -8.86 13.22
N PHE A 452 -11.24 -8.20 13.48
CA PHE A 452 -9.94 -8.64 12.96
C PHE A 452 -9.50 -9.99 13.52
N VAL A 453 -9.76 -10.25 14.81
CA VAL A 453 -9.50 -11.55 15.45
C VAL A 453 -10.35 -12.65 14.78
N ARG A 454 -11.67 -12.47 14.73
CA ARG A 454 -12.60 -13.44 14.14
C ARG A 454 -12.35 -13.68 12.65
N SER A 455 -12.00 -12.63 11.90
CA SER A 455 -11.65 -12.74 10.48
C SER A 455 -10.47 -13.68 10.24
N ALA A 456 -9.46 -13.64 11.12
CA ALA A 456 -8.31 -14.52 11.03
C ALA A 456 -8.62 -15.96 11.49
N GLU A 457 -9.44 -16.12 12.53
CA GLU A 457 -9.82 -17.42 13.10
C GLU A 457 -10.84 -18.19 12.24
N SER A 458 -11.71 -17.48 11.50
CA SER A 458 -12.72 -18.07 10.59
C SER A 458 -12.16 -18.85 9.40
N THR A 459 -10.84 -18.97 9.29
CA THR A 459 -10.18 -19.87 8.35
C THR A 459 -10.59 -21.30 8.70
N ALA A 460 -11.61 -21.83 8.02
CA ALA A 460 -12.10 -23.19 8.17
C ALA A 460 -10.91 -24.18 8.05
N GLY A 461 -10.45 -24.69 9.20
CA GLY A 461 -9.22 -25.47 9.34
C GLY A 461 -7.95 -24.60 9.44
N LYS A 462 -7.16 -24.80 10.50
CA LYS A 462 -5.81 -24.20 10.63
C LYS A 462 -5.05 -24.39 9.31
N PRO A 463 -4.44 -23.34 8.74
CA PRO A 463 -3.79 -23.44 7.44
C PRO A 463 -2.70 -24.53 7.49
N VAL A 464 -2.89 -25.56 6.66
CA VAL A 464 -2.01 -26.73 6.61
C VAL A 464 -0.66 -26.28 6.09
N TRP A 465 0.42 -26.67 6.76
CA TRP A 465 1.81 -26.37 6.38
C TRP A 465 2.09 -26.68 4.90
N CYS A 466 1.50 -27.74 4.35
CA CYS A 466 1.59 -28.09 2.92
C CYS A 466 1.09 -26.96 2.00
N SER A 467 -0.03 -26.32 2.32
CA SER A 467 -0.58 -25.21 1.52
C SER A 467 0.24 -23.92 1.63
N PHE A 468 0.95 -23.74 2.75
CA PHE A 468 1.86 -22.62 2.95
C PHE A 468 3.17 -22.85 2.20
N LEU A 469 3.77 -24.04 2.35
CA LEU A 469 5.00 -24.42 1.66
C LEU A 469 4.84 -24.42 0.14
N SER A 470 3.69 -24.89 -0.40
CA SER A 470 3.45 -24.83 -1.85
C SER A 470 3.38 -23.39 -2.37
N ARG A 471 2.69 -22.50 -1.65
CA ARG A 471 2.65 -21.07 -2.00
C ARG A 471 4.00 -20.40 -1.88
N LEU A 472 4.75 -20.72 -0.83
CA LEU A 472 6.09 -20.22 -0.60
C LEU A 472 7.06 -20.69 -1.70
N LEU A 473 6.94 -21.95 -2.14
CA LEU A 473 7.74 -22.50 -3.24
C LEU A 473 7.46 -21.74 -4.55
N VAL A 474 6.19 -21.59 -4.94
CA VAL A 474 5.83 -20.85 -6.16
C VAL A 474 6.32 -19.40 -6.07
N GLN A 475 6.13 -18.74 -4.92
CA GLN A 475 6.61 -17.39 -4.69
C GLN A 475 8.14 -17.27 -4.85
N ASN A 476 8.92 -18.21 -4.31
CA ASN A 476 10.38 -18.19 -4.45
C ASN A 476 10.83 -18.49 -5.88
N VAL A 477 10.18 -19.43 -6.58
CA VAL A 477 10.49 -19.72 -7.99
C VAL A 477 10.29 -18.47 -8.85
N VAL A 478 9.16 -17.77 -8.68
CA VAL A 478 8.90 -16.53 -9.43
C VAL A 478 9.86 -15.42 -9.01
N LEU A 479 10.14 -15.25 -7.71
CA LEU A 479 11.05 -14.20 -7.21
C LEU A 479 12.49 -14.41 -7.68
N VAL A 480 13.00 -15.64 -7.65
CA VAL A 480 14.32 -15.99 -8.19
C VAL A 480 14.36 -15.79 -9.70
N SER A 481 13.29 -16.12 -10.43
CA SER A 481 13.21 -15.89 -11.87
C SER A 481 13.28 -14.39 -12.21
N VAL A 482 12.58 -13.54 -11.44
CA VAL A 482 12.68 -12.08 -11.57
C VAL A 482 14.12 -11.64 -11.33
N LEU A 483 14.70 -12.01 -10.18
CA LEU A 483 16.06 -11.61 -9.80
C LEU A 483 17.12 -12.09 -10.80
N ALA A 484 16.94 -13.27 -11.40
CA ALA A 484 17.86 -13.81 -12.40
C ALA A 484 17.87 -12.96 -13.69
N ILE A 485 16.72 -12.42 -14.09
CA ILE A 485 16.52 -11.74 -15.36
C ILE A 485 16.75 -10.23 -15.27
N THR A 486 16.43 -9.63 -14.11
CA THR A 486 16.43 -8.18 -13.90
C THR A 486 17.73 -7.46 -14.32
N PRO A 487 18.95 -7.94 -13.97
CA PRO A 487 20.17 -7.23 -14.37
C PRO A 487 20.42 -7.23 -15.88
N LEU A 488 20.09 -8.33 -16.55
CA LEU A 488 20.27 -8.42 -18.00
C LEU A 488 19.40 -7.39 -18.72
N LEU A 489 18.20 -7.13 -18.21
CA LEU A 489 17.27 -6.13 -18.78
C LEU A 489 17.58 -4.69 -18.39
N LEU A 490 18.08 -4.45 -17.17
CA LEU A 490 18.31 -3.08 -16.68
C LEU A 490 19.70 -2.54 -17.01
N SER A 491 20.73 -3.39 -16.98
CA SER A 491 22.12 -2.97 -17.21
C SER A 491 22.76 -3.61 -18.44
N GLY A 492 22.04 -4.46 -19.19
CA GLY A 492 22.62 -5.19 -20.33
C GLY A 492 23.70 -6.21 -19.95
N LEU A 493 23.86 -6.49 -18.65
CA LEU A 493 24.92 -7.33 -18.11
C LEU A 493 24.35 -8.60 -17.49
N SER A 494 24.98 -9.72 -17.77
CA SER A 494 24.75 -10.98 -17.07
C SER A 494 25.15 -10.87 -15.60
N TRP A 495 24.62 -11.74 -14.74
CA TRP A 495 25.05 -11.82 -13.34
C TRP A 495 26.56 -12.02 -13.18
N ALA A 496 27.20 -12.76 -14.09
CA ALA A 496 28.65 -12.98 -14.06
C ALA A 496 29.41 -11.66 -14.20
N ASN A 497 29.04 -10.83 -15.17
CA ASN A 497 29.67 -9.52 -15.37
C ASN A 497 29.20 -8.49 -14.36
N LEU A 498 27.93 -8.50 -13.94
CA LEU A 498 27.44 -7.62 -12.88
C LEU A 498 28.18 -7.83 -11.55
N LEU A 499 28.55 -9.08 -11.22
CA LEU A 499 29.39 -9.36 -10.05
C LEU A 499 30.80 -8.79 -10.18
N VAL A 500 31.33 -8.70 -11.41
CA VAL A 500 32.64 -8.10 -11.69
C VAL A 500 32.58 -6.58 -11.65
N TRP A 501 31.57 -5.97 -12.29
CA TRP A 501 31.47 -4.52 -12.50
C TRP A 501 30.66 -3.78 -11.42
N GLY A 502 29.58 -4.38 -10.92
CA GLY A 502 28.69 -3.80 -9.91
C GLY A 502 29.13 -4.08 -8.47
N PRO A 503 28.58 -3.38 -7.47
CA PRO A 503 29.08 -3.40 -6.09
C PRO A 503 28.90 -4.76 -5.40
N LEU A 504 29.82 -5.11 -4.50
CA LEU A 504 29.77 -6.38 -3.76
C LEU A 504 28.61 -6.44 -2.74
N SER A 505 28.01 -5.31 -2.40
CA SER A 505 26.82 -5.24 -1.54
C SER A 505 25.53 -5.68 -2.27
N LEU A 506 25.49 -5.64 -3.61
CA LEU A 506 24.30 -5.99 -4.40
C LEU A 506 23.86 -7.46 -4.24
N PRO A 507 24.75 -8.47 -4.35
CA PRO A 507 24.37 -9.87 -4.10
C PRO A 507 23.86 -10.10 -2.67
N VAL A 508 24.45 -9.41 -1.68
CA VAL A 508 24.03 -9.50 -0.28
C VAL A 508 22.62 -8.93 -0.10
N ALA A 509 22.30 -7.84 -0.81
CA ALA A 509 20.96 -7.27 -0.86
C ALA A 509 19.94 -8.23 -1.48
N VAL A 510 20.29 -8.89 -2.58
CA VAL A 510 19.43 -9.85 -3.28
C VAL A 510 19.09 -11.05 -2.41
N VAL A 511 20.10 -11.66 -1.78
CA VAL A 511 19.89 -12.77 -0.83
C VAL A 511 19.10 -12.28 0.39
N GLY A 512 19.39 -11.07 0.87
CA GLY A 512 18.65 -10.41 1.93
C GLY A 512 17.16 -10.26 1.59
N LEU A 513 16.82 -9.83 0.38
CA LEU A 513 15.43 -9.67 -0.08
C LEU A 513 14.68 -11.01 -0.07
N LEU A 514 15.30 -12.08 -0.58
CA LEU A 514 14.74 -13.43 -0.51
C LEU A 514 14.47 -13.82 0.94
N PHE A 515 15.44 -13.64 1.83
CA PHE A 515 15.29 -13.92 3.26
C PHE A 515 14.14 -13.10 3.89
N PHE A 516 14.09 -11.80 3.63
CA PHE A 516 13.09 -10.88 4.17
C PHE A 516 11.66 -11.23 3.75
N VAL A 517 11.45 -11.50 2.46
CA VAL A 517 10.15 -11.88 1.91
C VAL A 517 9.65 -13.20 2.50
N ASN A 518 10.56 -14.17 2.67
CA ASN A 518 10.25 -15.45 3.33
C ASN A 518 9.96 -15.24 4.83
N ALA A 519 10.73 -14.39 5.53
CA ALA A 519 10.54 -14.08 6.94
C ALA A 519 9.19 -13.40 7.20
N ILE A 520 8.76 -12.44 6.37
CA ILE A 520 7.43 -11.82 6.44
C ILE A 520 6.33 -12.86 6.27
N SER A 521 6.46 -13.70 5.23
CA SER A 521 5.46 -14.72 4.91
C SER A 521 5.31 -15.74 6.05
N LEU A 522 6.44 -16.18 6.62
CA LEU A 522 6.47 -17.05 7.79
C LEU A 522 5.93 -16.36 9.05
N PHE A 523 6.30 -15.12 9.30
CA PHE A 523 5.84 -14.33 10.44
C PHE A 523 4.31 -14.26 10.47
N PHE A 524 3.68 -13.80 9.38
CA PHE A 524 2.22 -13.70 9.34
C PHE A 524 1.53 -15.07 9.37
N PHE A 525 2.13 -16.10 8.76
CA PHE A 525 1.62 -17.47 8.87
C PHE A 525 1.60 -17.96 10.34
N LEU A 526 2.69 -17.75 11.07
CA LEU A 526 2.81 -18.16 12.47
C LEU A 526 1.94 -17.31 13.42
N VAL A 527 1.84 -16.00 13.18
CA VAL A 527 0.90 -15.12 13.91
C VAL A 527 -0.52 -15.64 13.77
N THR A 528 -0.92 -16.03 12.55
CA THR A 528 -2.27 -16.57 12.31
C THR A 528 -2.47 -17.94 12.98
N GLN A 529 -1.45 -18.80 13.02
CA GLN A 529 -1.55 -20.11 13.71
C GLN A 529 -1.55 -20.01 15.25
N ARG A 530 -1.01 -18.94 15.82
CA ARG A 530 -0.85 -18.73 17.26
C ARG A 530 -1.64 -17.51 17.76
N SER A 531 -2.83 -17.26 17.19
CA SER A 531 -3.68 -16.12 17.58
C SER A 531 -3.91 -16.05 19.10
N ASP A 532 -4.12 -17.20 19.74
CA ASP A 532 -4.34 -17.35 21.19
C ASP A 532 -3.24 -16.75 22.09
N ARG A 533 -2.03 -16.53 21.57
CA ARG A 533 -0.88 -15.99 22.32
C ARG A 533 -0.81 -14.46 22.27
N TYR A 534 -1.62 -13.80 21.45
CA TYR A 534 -1.63 -12.35 21.30
C TYR A 534 -2.85 -11.74 21.98
N THR A 535 -2.72 -10.52 22.51
CA THR A 535 -3.90 -9.74 22.93
C THR A 535 -4.68 -9.28 21.70
N SER A 536 -6.01 -9.13 21.82
CA SER A 536 -6.88 -8.68 20.71
C SER A 536 -6.39 -7.39 20.05
N LYS A 537 -5.93 -6.42 20.85
CA LYS A 537 -5.35 -5.15 20.35
C LYS A 537 -4.07 -5.36 19.53
N THR A 538 -3.15 -6.22 20.00
CA THR A 538 -1.90 -6.48 19.24
C THR A 538 -2.16 -7.32 18.00
N PHE A 539 -3.07 -8.29 18.07
CA PHE A 539 -3.39 -9.13 16.93
C PHE A 539 -4.09 -8.34 15.81
N SER A 540 -5.05 -7.49 16.17
CA SER A 540 -5.73 -6.62 15.21
C SER A 540 -4.78 -5.62 14.54
N SER A 541 -3.86 -5.00 15.28
CA SER A 541 -2.88 -4.08 14.69
C SER A 541 -1.95 -4.78 13.69
N LEU A 542 -1.52 -6.02 13.98
CA LEU A 542 -0.75 -6.83 13.03
C LEU A 542 -1.55 -7.18 11.77
N MET A 543 -2.84 -7.50 11.90
CA MET A 543 -3.69 -7.80 10.74
C MET A 543 -3.97 -6.54 9.90
N ILE A 544 -4.14 -5.37 10.52
CA ILE A 544 -4.22 -4.09 9.81
C ILE A 544 -2.93 -3.83 9.04
N ALA A 545 -1.76 -3.99 9.69
CA ALA A 545 -0.46 -3.81 9.05
C ALA A 545 -0.29 -4.75 7.84
N LYS A 546 -0.76 -5.99 7.94
CA LYS A 546 -0.77 -6.94 6.81
C LYS A 546 -1.60 -6.45 5.63
N ILE A 547 -2.83 -5.98 5.87
CA ILE A 547 -3.71 -5.46 4.79
C ILE A 547 -3.09 -4.23 4.14
N VAL A 548 -2.61 -3.28 4.94
CA VAL A 548 -1.95 -2.07 4.44
C VAL A 548 -0.72 -2.43 3.62
N GLY A 549 0.15 -3.31 4.14
CA GLY A 549 1.34 -3.79 3.44
C GLY A 549 1.02 -4.45 2.10
N LEU A 550 0.04 -5.36 2.06
CA LEU A 550 -0.40 -6.00 0.81
C LEU A 550 -0.98 -4.99 -0.19
N THR A 551 -1.71 -3.99 0.30
CA THR A 551 -2.30 -2.92 -0.54
C THR A 551 -1.20 -2.04 -1.15
N VAL A 552 -0.19 -1.67 -0.35
CA VAL A 552 0.97 -0.88 -0.82
C VAL A 552 1.77 -1.67 -1.85
N ILE A 553 2.10 -2.92 -1.56
CA ILE A 553 2.85 -3.79 -2.49
C ILE A 553 2.08 -3.98 -3.79
N SER A 554 0.76 -4.21 -3.73
CA SER A 554 -0.07 -4.33 -4.92
C SER A 554 -0.06 -3.05 -5.76
N GLY A 555 -0.17 -1.87 -5.14
CA GLY A 555 -0.07 -0.58 -5.82
C GLY A 555 1.29 -0.35 -6.50
N LEU A 556 2.39 -0.65 -5.80
CA LEU A 556 3.75 -0.54 -6.34
C LEU A 556 3.99 -1.51 -7.51
N LEU A 557 3.53 -2.76 -7.40
CA LEU A 557 3.64 -3.76 -8.48
C LEU A 557 2.81 -3.35 -9.70
N ASN A 558 1.63 -2.77 -9.47
CA ASN A 558 0.79 -2.25 -10.54
C ASN A 558 1.48 -1.13 -11.32
N SER A 559 2.20 -0.25 -10.63
CA SER A 559 2.99 0.80 -11.27
C SER A 559 4.23 0.25 -11.97
N ALA A 560 4.95 -0.68 -11.32
CA ALA A 560 6.13 -1.32 -11.89
C ALA A 560 5.80 -2.04 -13.20
N LEU A 561 4.62 -2.66 -13.28
CA LEU A 561 4.11 -3.28 -14.50
C LEU A 561 4.06 -2.29 -15.68
N VAL A 562 3.58 -1.07 -15.47
CA VAL A 562 3.54 -0.03 -16.52
C VAL A 562 4.95 0.36 -16.94
N LEU A 563 5.86 0.54 -15.98
CA LEU A 563 7.24 0.90 -16.26
C LEU A 563 7.96 -0.21 -17.03
N PHE A 564 7.73 -1.48 -16.69
CA PHE A 564 8.27 -2.61 -17.44
C PHE A 564 7.69 -2.71 -18.85
N ILE A 565 6.43 -2.31 -19.07
CA ILE A 565 5.87 -2.23 -20.43
C ILE A 565 6.58 -1.14 -21.24
N ILE A 566 6.76 0.06 -20.67
CA ILE A 566 7.47 1.16 -21.35
C ILE A 566 8.90 0.72 -21.68
N GLN A 567 9.62 0.16 -20.72
CA GLN A 567 10.98 -0.34 -20.93
C GLN A 567 11.04 -1.45 -21.97
N ALA A 568 10.06 -2.36 -21.99
CA ALA A 568 10.00 -3.45 -22.97
C ALA A 568 9.77 -2.97 -24.41
N ILE A 569 9.11 -1.82 -24.60
CA ILE A 569 8.89 -1.22 -25.93
C ILE A 569 10.20 -0.69 -26.50
N ASP A 570 11.07 -0.13 -25.66
CA ASP A 570 12.36 0.43 -26.07
C ASP A 570 13.49 -0.61 -26.14
N SER A 571 13.26 -1.82 -25.62
CA SER A 571 14.27 -2.88 -25.55
C SER A 571 14.49 -3.56 -26.91
N PRO A 572 15.76 -3.91 -27.26
CA PRO A 572 16.05 -4.74 -28.42
C PRO A 572 15.27 -6.05 -28.45
N SER A 573 14.97 -6.55 -29.65
CA SER A 573 14.17 -7.77 -29.87
C SER A 573 14.75 -9.03 -29.20
N THR A 574 16.07 -9.07 -29.00
CA THR A 574 16.79 -10.13 -28.26
C THR A 574 16.35 -10.24 -26.81
N TYR A 575 15.86 -9.15 -26.20
CA TYR A 575 15.45 -9.11 -24.80
C TYR A 575 13.95 -9.34 -24.58
N LEU A 576 13.17 -9.52 -25.66
CA LEU A 576 11.71 -9.60 -25.58
C LEU A 576 11.22 -10.77 -24.69
N LEU A 577 11.89 -11.93 -24.76
CA LEU A 577 11.55 -13.09 -23.92
C LEU A 577 11.77 -12.79 -22.42
N TYR A 578 12.88 -12.13 -22.09
CA TYR A 578 13.21 -11.73 -20.73
C TYR A 578 12.19 -10.71 -20.20
N SER A 579 11.86 -9.69 -21.00
CA SER A 579 10.83 -8.71 -20.69
C SER A 579 9.46 -9.37 -20.48
N ALA A 580 9.11 -10.37 -21.30
CA ALA A 580 7.87 -11.11 -21.15
C ALA A 580 7.82 -11.89 -19.82
N VAL A 581 8.88 -12.62 -19.46
CA VAL A 581 8.94 -13.36 -18.19
C VAL A 581 8.85 -12.41 -16.99
N LEU A 582 9.53 -11.26 -17.04
CA LEU A 582 9.47 -10.24 -16.00
C LEU A 582 8.04 -9.68 -15.86
N LEU A 583 7.39 -9.37 -16.98
CA LEU A 583 6.00 -8.89 -17.00
C LEU A 583 5.03 -9.93 -16.45
N PHE A 584 5.11 -11.20 -16.88
CA PHE A 584 4.26 -12.27 -16.34
C PHE A 584 4.47 -12.48 -14.84
N SER A 585 5.72 -12.40 -14.37
CA SER A 585 6.03 -12.47 -12.94
C SER A 585 5.46 -11.30 -12.15
N CYS A 586 5.58 -10.08 -12.69
CA CYS A 586 5.00 -8.87 -12.11
C CYS A 586 3.47 -8.96 -12.04
N ILE A 587 2.81 -9.40 -13.13
CA ILE A 587 1.37 -9.67 -13.18
C ILE A 587 0.97 -10.69 -12.12
N TYR A 588 1.69 -11.81 -12.01
CA TYR A 588 1.41 -12.84 -11.02
C TYR A 588 1.47 -12.29 -9.59
N PHE A 589 2.52 -11.55 -9.25
CA PHE A 589 2.66 -10.95 -7.92
C PHE A 589 1.61 -9.87 -7.66
N TYR A 590 1.31 -9.03 -8.65
CA TYR A 590 0.27 -8.02 -8.58
C TYR A 590 -1.09 -8.65 -8.27
N ILE A 591 -1.51 -9.65 -9.06
CA ILE A 591 -2.79 -10.35 -8.89
C ILE A 591 -2.81 -11.07 -7.54
N SER A 592 -1.73 -11.75 -7.17
CA SER A 592 -1.66 -12.54 -5.93
C SER A 592 -1.76 -11.66 -4.69
N THR A 593 -1.02 -10.55 -4.65
CA THR A 593 -1.03 -9.60 -3.52
C THR A 593 -2.35 -8.84 -3.44
N ARG A 594 -2.89 -8.40 -4.59
CA ARG A 594 -4.21 -7.77 -4.67
C ARG A 594 -5.32 -8.69 -4.16
N LYS A 595 -5.36 -9.92 -4.66
CA LYS A 595 -6.33 -10.94 -4.24
C LYS A 595 -6.22 -11.24 -2.74
N ALA A 596 -4.99 -11.34 -2.21
CA ALA A 596 -4.78 -11.55 -0.78
C ALA A 596 -5.31 -10.38 0.07
N ALA A 597 -5.07 -9.13 -0.35
CA ALA A 597 -5.62 -7.95 0.32
C ALA A 597 -7.16 -7.92 0.29
N GLU A 598 -7.76 -8.16 -0.89
CA GLU A 598 -9.21 -8.17 -1.08
C GLU A 598 -9.91 -9.29 -0.28
N GLN A 599 -9.33 -10.49 -0.23
CA GLN A 599 -9.88 -11.57 0.58
C GLN A 599 -9.82 -11.26 2.08
N GLN A 600 -8.74 -10.63 2.55
CA GLN A 600 -8.58 -10.31 3.97
C GLN A 600 -9.53 -9.20 4.41
N ILE A 601 -9.68 -8.13 3.61
CA ILE A 601 -10.64 -7.06 3.91
C ILE A 601 -12.08 -7.57 3.84
N MET A 602 -12.39 -8.52 2.95
CA MET A 602 -13.73 -9.10 2.83
C MET A 602 -14.13 -9.89 4.07
N ARG A 603 -13.23 -10.75 4.58
CA ARG A 603 -13.48 -11.48 5.83
C ARG A 603 -13.66 -10.52 6.99
N PHE A 604 -12.81 -9.48 7.08
CA PHE A 604 -12.96 -8.43 8.07
C PHE A 604 -14.32 -7.74 7.97
N GLY A 605 -14.74 -7.31 6.78
CA GLY A 605 -16.02 -6.62 6.57
C GLY A 605 -17.22 -7.43 7.03
N HIS A 606 -17.24 -8.74 6.76
CA HIS A 606 -18.29 -9.63 7.25
C HIS A 606 -18.26 -9.84 8.78
N SER A 607 -17.09 -10.06 9.36
CA SER A 607 -16.95 -10.17 10.83
C SER A 607 -17.33 -8.85 11.53
N PHE A 608 -17.00 -7.71 10.92
CA PHE A 608 -17.35 -6.37 11.40
C PHE A 608 -18.85 -6.15 11.47
N VAL A 609 -19.56 -6.52 10.40
CA VAL A 609 -21.03 -6.46 10.36
C VAL A 609 -21.67 -7.41 11.36
N GLN A 610 -21.13 -8.62 11.50
CA GLN A 610 -21.61 -9.57 12.51
C GLN A 610 -21.43 -9.01 13.93
N GLY A 611 -20.28 -8.39 14.22
CA GLY A 611 -20.01 -7.75 15.50
C GLY A 611 -21.02 -6.64 15.82
N TRP A 612 -21.29 -5.75 14.87
CA TRP A 612 -22.29 -4.70 15.03
C TRP A 612 -23.71 -5.23 15.26
N ARG A 613 -24.13 -6.24 14.49
CA ARG A 613 -25.45 -6.86 14.68
C ARG A 613 -25.60 -7.44 16.08
N MET A 614 -24.60 -8.20 16.53
CA MET A 614 -24.65 -8.83 17.85
C MET A 614 -24.55 -7.82 18.99
N GLU A 615 -23.79 -6.73 18.83
CA GLU A 615 -23.73 -5.67 19.84
C GLU A 615 -25.06 -4.93 19.98
N ILE A 616 -25.73 -4.62 18.87
CA ILE A 616 -27.06 -4.00 18.90
C ILE A 616 -28.07 -4.94 19.55
N ILE A 617 -28.07 -6.23 19.18
CA ILE A 617 -28.95 -7.24 19.82
C ILE A 617 -28.65 -7.34 21.32
N ARG A 618 -27.37 -7.39 21.72
CA ARG A 618 -26.96 -7.45 23.13
C ARG A 618 -27.48 -6.25 23.92
N LYS A 619 -27.36 -5.04 23.38
CA LYS A 619 -27.88 -3.83 24.02
C LYS A 619 -29.41 -3.82 24.09
N LEU A 620 -30.09 -4.20 23.01
CA LEU A 620 -31.56 -4.31 23.00
C LEU A 620 -32.06 -5.31 24.04
N LEU A 621 -31.36 -6.44 24.24
CA LEU A 621 -31.71 -7.44 25.27
C LEU A 621 -31.40 -6.98 26.70
N ALA A 622 -30.51 -6.00 26.88
CA ALA A 622 -30.15 -5.43 28.18
C ALA A 622 -30.95 -4.16 28.53
N SER A 623 -31.80 -3.69 27.62
CA SER A 623 -32.63 -2.51 27.83
C SER A 623 -33.99 -2.87 28.44
N ASP A 624 -34.49 -1.98 29.28
CA ASP A 624 -35.84 -2.08 29.83
C ASP A 624 -36.91 -2.04 28.74
N TYR A 625 -38.01 -2.76 29.01
CA TYR A 625 -39.15 -2.85 28.10
C TYR A 625 -39.71 -1.47 27.71
N LYS A 626 -39.82 -0.54 28.66
CA LYS A 626 -40.27 0.85 28.43
C LYS A 626 -39.44 1.58 27.39
N ASN A 627 -38.12 1.37 27.38
CA ASN A 627 -37.21 2.01 26.44
C ASN A 627 -37.30 1.37 25.05
N ILE A 628 -37.51 0.05 24.98
CA ILE A 628 -37.69 -0.67 23.72
C ILE A 628 -39.00 -0.24 23.03
N GLU A 629 -40.07 -0.09 23.79
CA GLU A 629 -41.40 0.32 23.30
C GLU A 629 -41.38 1.70 22.61
N GLN A 630 -40.48 2.59 23.02
CA GLN A 630 -40.32 3.93 22.43
C GLN A 630 -39.49 3.96 21.13
N LEU A 631 -38.79 2.87 20.80
CA LEU A 631 -37.96 2.80 19.58
C LEU A 631 -38.82 2.46 18.36
N SER A 632 -38.59 3.15 17.23
CA SER A 632 -39.19 2.77 15.95
C SER A 632 -38.71 1.37 15.53
N SER A 633 -39.68 0.48 15.32
CA SER A 633 -39.47 -0.87 14.81
C SER A 633 -38.89 -0.89 13.39
N GLY A 634 -39.31 0.03 12.51
CA GLY A 634 -38.69 0.23 11.19
C GLY A 634 -37.21 0.64 11.29
N LYS A 635 -36.85 1.44 12.30
CA LYS A 635 -35.46 1.81 12.57
C LYS A 635 -34.62 0.61 13.04
N ILE A 636 -35.14 -0.24 13.93
CA ILE A 636 -34.47 -1.48 14.36
C ILE A 636 -34.22 -2.39 13.14
N GLN A 637 -35.25 -2.60 12.31
CA GLN A 637 -35.14 -3.46 11.12
C GLN A 637 -34.12 -2.91 10.10
N SER A 638 -34.13 -1.61 9.83
CA SER A 638 -33.19 -1.01 8.86
C SER A 638 -31.73 -1.07 9.35
N VAL A 639 -31.47 -0.89 10.64
CA VAL A 639 -30.11 -0.91 11.21
C VAL A 639 -29.53 -2.33 11.25
N VAL A 640 -30.30 -3.31 11.76
CA VAL A 640 -29.85 -4.71 11.89
C VAL A 640 -29.83 -5.42 10.52
N GLY A 641 -30.73 -5.04 9.62
CA GLY A 641 -30.88 -5.62 8.28
C GLY A 641 -30.00 -4.93 7.24
N GLU A 642 -30.59 -4.01 6.47
CA GLU A 642 -30.00 -3.42 5.26
C GLU A 642 -28.76 -2.56 5.51
N ASN A 643 -28.79 -1.63 6.50
CA ASN A 643 -27.64 -0.74 6.77
C ASN A 643 -26.37 -1.54 7.06
N SER A 644 -26.52 -2.64 7.80
CA SER A 644 -25.42 -3.54 8.15
C SER A 644 -24.85 -4.26 6.93
N GLN A 645 -25.67 -4.66 5.95
CA GLN A 645 -25.16 -5.26 4.71
C GLN A 645 -24.49 -4.22 3.81
N GLU A 646 -25.04 -3.01 3.72
CA GLU A 646 -24.44 -1.91 2.97
C GLU A 646 -23.08 -1.53 3.56
N LEU A 647 -22.95 -1.56 4.89
CA LEU A 647 -21.68 -1.30 5.59
C LEU A 647 -20.58 -2.27 5.15
N ALA A 648 -20.87 -3.58 5.04
CA ALA A 648 -19.89 -4.56 4.54
C ALA A 648 -19.42 -4.23 3.12
N LYS A 649 -20.33 -3.87 2.22
CA LYS A 649 -19.98 -3.50 0.84
C LYS A 649 -19.07 -2.29 0.79
N SER A 650 -19.35 -1.27 1.59
CA SER A 650 -18.54 -0.06 1.63
C SER A 650 -17.14 -0.28 2.23
N VAL A 651 -16.97 -1.24 3.14
CA VAL A 651 -15.63 -1.65 3.65
C VAL A 651 -14.77 -2.26 2.54
N LEU A 652 -15.36 -2.96 1.56
CA LEU A 652 -14.61 -3.56 0.46
C LEU A 652 -13.97 -2.53 -0.47
N ALA A 653 -14.49 -1.31 -0.51
CA ALA A 653 -13.98 -0.23 -1.36
C ALA A 653 -12.60 0.31 -0.92
N PHE A 654 -12.15 0.00 0.31
CA PHE A 654 -10.87 0.49 0.84
C PHE A 654 -9.65 0.03 0.04
N VAL A 655 -9.52 -1.28 -0.16
CA VAL A 655 -8.35 -1.86 -0.84
C VAL A 655 -8.18 -1.31 -2.26
N PRO A 656 -9.20 -1.33 -3.14
CA PRO A 656 -9.06 -0.76 -4.48
C PRO A 656 -8.83 0.75 -4.45
N PHE A 657 -9.44 1.50 -3.52
CA PHE A 657 -9.18 2.94 -3.41
C PHE A 657 -7.70 3.23 -3.12
N PHE A 658 -7.14 2.64 -2.07
CA PHE A 658 -5.76 2.91 -1.67
C PHE A 658 -4.73 2.33 -2.64
N ALA A 659 -4.94 1.13 -3.19
CA ALA A 659 -4.03 0.55 -4.17
C ALA A 659 -3.93 1.41 -5.44
N ASN A 660 -5.07 1.89 -5.95
CA ASN A 660 -5.09 2.74 -7.13
C ASN A 660 -4.59 4.16 -6.83
N LEU A 661 -4.90 4.72 -5.65
CA LEU A 661 -4.33 6.00 -5.23
C LEU A 661 -2.80 5.95 -5.16
N LEU A 662 -2.23 4.89 -4.60
CA LEU A 662 -0.78 4.68 -4.57
C LEU A 662 -0.19 4.50 -5.96
N THR A 663 -0.90 3.81 -6.85
CA THR A 663 -0.50 3.69 -8.27
C THR A 663 -0.38 5.09 -8.90
N ILE A 664 -1.40 5.93 -8.72
CA ILE A 664 -1.44 7.30 -9.25
C ILE A 664 -0.27 8.14 -8.69
N ILE A 665 -0.06 8.12 -7.36
CA ILE A 665 1.02 8.87 -6.70
C ILE A 665 2.40 8.42 -7.22
N PHE A 666 2.61 7.12 -7.36
CA PHE A 666 3.88 6.59 -7.83
C PHE A 666 4.15 6.96 -9.29
N LEU A 667 3.16 6.85 -10.17
CA LEU A 667 3.33 7.20 -11.58
C LEU A 667 3.60 8.70 -11.78
N PHE A 668 2.94 9.58 -11.01
CA PHE A 668 3.27 11.01 -11.03
C PHE A 668 4.65 11.31 -10.45
N THR A 669 5.05 10.60 -9.38
CA THR A 669 6.41 10.69 -8.85
C THR A 669 7.44 10.30 -9.91
N TYR A 670 7.21 9.19 -10.61
CA TYR A 670 8.09 8.72 -11.66
C TYR A 670 8.27 9.77 -12.76
N LEU A 671 7.17 10.35 -13.26
CA LEU A 671 7.21 11.44 -14.25
C LEU A 671 7.97 12.68 -13.75
N MET A 672 7.80 13.03 -12.48
CA MET A 672 8.44 14.19 -11.88
C MET A 672 9.95 14.00 -11.68
N VAL A 673 10.37 12.83 -11.18
CA VAL A 673 11.77 12.54 -10.83
C VAL A 673 12.61 12.15 -12.04
N PHE A 674 12.08 11.27 -12.91
CA PHE A 674 12.89 10.64 -13.96
C PHE A 674 12.68 11.23 -15.36
N LYS A 675 11.64 12.06 -15.58
CA LYS A 675 11.32 12.60 -16.91
C LYS A 675 11.42 14.11 -16.97
N SER A 676 10.40 14.83 -16.50
CA SER A 676 10.43 16.30 -16.49
C SER A 676 9.68 16.84 -15.26
N PRO A 677 10.39 17.46 -14.30
CA PRO A 677 9.74 18.06 -13.14
C PRO A 677 8.83 19.23 -13.54
N VAL A 678 9.24 20.01 -14.56
CA VAL A 678 8.48 21.15 -15.08
C VAL A 678 7.17 20.70 -15.72
N ALA A 679 7.22 19.74 -16.66
CA ALA A 679 6.03 19.25 -17.34
C ALA A 679 5.04 18.61 -16.37
N THR A 680 5.55 17.82 -15.41
CA THR A 680 4.70 17.20 -14.39
C THR A 680 4.06 18.23 -13.46
N SER A 681 4.79 19.28 -13.08
CA SER A 681 4.25 20.38 -12.26
C SER A 681 3.14 21.14 -12.98
N VAL A 682 3.32 21.45 -14.27
CA VAL A 682 2.27 22.07 -15.10
C VAL A 682 1.05 21.16 -15.20
N LEU A 683 1.27 19.85 -15.40
CA LEU A 683 0.19 18.88 -15.49
C LEU A 683 -0.64 18.78 -14.19
N LEU A 684 0.02 18.76 -13.03
CA LEU A 684 -0.64 18.79 -11.72
C LEU A 684 -1.37 20.12 -11.49
N ALA A 685 -0.80 21.24 -11.92
CA ALA A 685 -1.44 22.55 -11.86
C ALA A 685 -2.71 22.61 -12.73
N CYS A 686 -2.70 22.01 -13.92
CA CYS A 686 -3.88 21.87 -14.78
C CYS A 686 -4.94 20.93 -14.18
N ALA A 687 -4.52 19.92 -13.41
CA ALA A 687 -5.44 18.99 -12.78
C ALA A 687 -6.17 19.59 -11.55
N LEU A 688 -5.51 20.48 -10.82
CA LEU A 688 -6.01 21.02 -9.55
C LEU A 688 -7.42 21.65 -9.63
N PRO A 689 -7.74 22.56 -10.59
CA PRO A 689 -9.07 23.16 -10.67
C PRO A 689 -10.19 22.14 -10.89
N MET A 690 -9.92 21.10 -11.68
CA MET A 690 -10.89 20.03 -11.94
C MET A 690 -11.07 19.11 -10.74
N ILE A 691 -10.00 18.82 -9.99
CA ILE A 691 -10.09 18.07 -8.72
C ILE A 691 -10.93 18.85 -7.71
N VAL A 692 -10.74 20.17 -7.62
CA VAL A 692 -11.56 21.05 -6.77
C VAL A 692 -13.03 21.03 -7.23
N LEU A 693 -13.29 21.09 -8.53
CA LEU A 693 -14.64 21.02 -9.09
C LEU A 693 -15.32 19.68 -8.78
N TYR A 694 -14.60 18.57 -8.95
CA TYR A 694 -15.04 17.21 -8.57
C TYR A 694 -15.46 17.18 -7.09
N TYR A 695 -14.60 17.67 -6.21
CA TYR A 695 -14.87 17.70 -4.77
C TYR A 695 -16.11 18.53 -4.43
N CYS A 696 -16.24 19.72 -4.99
CA CYS A 696 -17.39 20.60 -4.77
C CYS A 696 -18.71 19.95 -5.17
N ILE A 697 -18.72 19.16 -6.25
CA ILE A 697 -19.94 18.48 -6.74
C ILE A 697 -20.23 17.23 -5.92
N SER A 698 -19.22 16.44 -5.59
CA SER A 698 -19.37 15.28 -4.71
C SER A 698 -19.89 15.68 -3.33
N GLU A 699 -19.42 16.79 -2.75
CA GLU A 699 -19.87 17.25 -1.44
C GLU A 699 -21.34 17.70 -1.43
N ARG A 700 -21.86 18.21 -2.55
CA ARG A 700 -23.30 18.49 -2.68
C ARG A 700 -24.13 17.21 -2.64
N ALA A 701 -23.69 16.16 -3.32
CA ALA A 701 -24.35 14.85 -3.26
C ALA A 701 -24.31 14.27 -1.84
N ASN A 702 -23.20 14.43 -1.13
CA ASN A 702 -23.02 13.92 0.24
C ASN A 702 -24.03 14.47 1.25
N ARG A 703 -24.48 15.71 1.08
CA ARG A 703 -25.47 16.34 1.96
C ARG A 703 -26.87 15.73 1.84
N ILE A 704 -27.17 15.05 0.74
CA ILE A 704 -28.48 14.43 0.48
C ILE A 704 -28.59 13.06 1.16
N MET A 705 -27.48 12.34 1.31
CA MET A 705 -27.48 10.95 1.81
C MET A 705 -28.16 10.76 3.17
N PRO A 706 -27.94 11.61 4.20
CA PRO A 706 -28.62 11.46 5.48
C PRO A 706 -30.16 11.57 5.36
N GLN A 707 -30.65 12.45 4.49
CA GLN A 707 -32.08 12.63 4.24
C GLN A 707 -32.67 11.41 3.53
N ALA A 708 -31.94 10.83 2.57
CA ALA A 708 -32.37 9.60 1.90
C ALA A 708 -32.50 8.42 2.90
N LEU A 709 -31.57 8.31 3.87
CA LEU A 709 -31.63 7.28 4.91
C LEU A 709 -32.81 7.47 5.89
N SER A 710 -33.19 8.71 6.23
CA SER A 710 -34.33 8.97 7.11
C SER A 710 -35.66 8.67 6.42
N ILE A 711 -35.86 9.10 5.17
CA ILE A 711 -37.07 8.81 4.40
C ILE A 711 -37.19 7.31 4.10
N ARG A 712 -36.06 6.61 3.93
CA ARG A 712 -36.08 5.13 3.87
C ARG A 712 -36.66 4.49 5.12
N SER A 713 -36.33 5.01 6.30
CA SER A 713 -36.87 4.50 7.57
C SER A 713 -38.39 4.73 7.64
N GLU A 714 -38.87 5.92 7.25
CA GLU A 714 -40.31 6.25 7.14
C GLU A 714 -41.05 5.30 6.19
N PHE A 715 -40.44 4.91 5.07
CA PHE A 715 -41.00 3.91 4.17
C PHE A 715 -41.13 2.53 4.83
N MET A 716 -40.13 2.12 5.61
CA MET A 716 -40.20 0.84 6.35
C MET A 716 -41.25 0.86 7.45
N ASP A 717 -41.44 1.99 8.13
CA ASP A 717 -42.56 2.18 9.07
C ASP A 717 -43.92 2.04 8.33
N THR A 718 -44.03 2.59 7.12
CA THR A 718 -45.24 2.42 6.28
C THR A 718 -45.47 0.95 5.89
N VAL A 719 -44.43 0.19 5.57
CA VAL A 719 -44.53 -1.25 5.28
C VAL A 719 -44.99 -2.03 6.51
N GLU A 720 -44.54 -1.64 7.69
CA GLU A 720 -44.99 -2.23 8.94
C GLU A 720 -46.47 -1.92 9.23
N ASP A 721 -46.92 -0.69 8.99
CA ASP A 721 -48.33 -0.31 9.06
C ASP A 721 -49.20 -1.14 8.12
N LEU A 722 -48.70 -1.47 6.92
CA LEU A 722 -49.37 -2.40 6.02
C LEU A 722 -49.49 -3.80 6.65
N GLN A 723 -48.42 -4.33 7.23
CA GLN A 723 -48.41 -5.68 7.80
C GLN A 723 -49.30 -5.79 9.05
N LYS A 724 -49.17 -4.86 9.99
CA LYS A 724 -49.94 -4.84 11.26
C LYS A 724 -51.38 -4.36 11.03
N GLY A 725 -51.56 -3.33 10.21
CA GLY A 725 -52.82 -2.64 9.96
C GLY A 725 -53.67 -3.19 8.81
N TYR A 726 -53.25 -4.27 8.14
CA TYR A 726 -53.93 -4.82 6.96
C TYR A 726 -55.45 -5.02 7.16
N LYS A 727 -55.86 -5.46 8.36
CA LYS A 727 -57.28 -5.67 8.69
C LYS A 727 -58.11 -4.38 8.67
N GLY A 728 -57.50 -3.22 8.95
CA GLY A 728 -58.13 -1.90 8.85
C GLY A 728 -58.25 -1.42 7.39
N LEU A 729 -57.41 -1.92 6.50
CA LEU A 729 -57.36 -1.58 5.07
C LEU A 729 -58.34 -2.43 4.23
N ARG A 730 -59.55 -2.71 4.74
CA ARG A 730 -60.54 -3.55 4.04
C ARG A 730 -61.22 -2.84 2.87
N ARG A 731 -61.57 -1.56 3.06
CA ARG A 731 -62.28 -0.76 2.05
C ARG A 731 -61.34 -0.36 0.94
N GLU A 732 -61.78 -0.51 -0.30
CA GLU A 732 -60.97 -0.20 -1.48
C GLU A 732 -60.52 1.27 -1.50
N ALA A 733 -61.39 2.20 -1.10
CA ALA A 733 -61.03 3.62 -0.95
C ALA A 733 -59.89 3.86 0.06
N VAL A 734 -59.87 3.10 1.17
CA VAL A 734 -58.83 3.20 2.20
C VAL A 734 -57.53 2.57 1.71
N LYS A 735 -57.58 1.41 1.06
CA LYS A 735 -56.41 0.80 0.39
C LYS A 735 -55.80 1.75 -0.62
N HIS A 736 -56.62 2.40 -1.46
CA HIS A 736 -56.14 3.39 -2.41
C HIS A 736 -55.53 4.61 -1.72
N SER A 737 -56.10 5.09 -0.60
CA SER A 737 -55.51 6.20 0.17
C SER A 737 -54.18 5.81 0.79
N PHE A 738 -54.09 4.62 1.39
CA PHE A 738 -52.86 4.08 1.94
C PHE A 738 -51.80 3.88 0.85
N TYR A 739 -52.18 3.29 -0.30
CA TYR A 739 -51.31 3.13 -1.44
C TYR A 739 -50.80 4.48 -1.96
N ARG A 740 -51.65 5.51 -2.05
CA ARG A 740 -51.21 6.87 -2.42
C ARG A 740 -50.22 7.47 -1.43
N HIS A 741 -50.40 7.23 -0.13
CA HIS A 741 -49.44 7.66 0.89
C HIS A 741 -48.11 6.91 0.75
N ALA A 742 -48.13 5.58 0.68
CA ALA A 742 -46.94 4.75 0.48
C ALA A 742 -46.21 5.11 -0.81
N GLN A 743 -46.96 5.38 -1.88
CA GLN A 743 -46.43 5.88 -3.15
C GLN A 743 -45.77 7.25 -2.98
N ALA A 744 -46.39 8.20 -2.28
CA ALA A 744 -45.80 9.51 -2.03
C ALA A 744 -44.49 9.45 -1.22
N VAL A 745 -44.43 8.59 -0.19
CA VAL A 745 -43.19 8.35 0.58
C VAL A 745 -42.13 7.70 -0.31
N SER A 746 -42.52 6.70 -1.12
CA SER A 746 -41.62 6.02 -2.07
C SER A 746 -41.10 6.98 -3.15
N ASP A 747 -41.94 7.87 -3.67
CA ASP A 747 -41.58 8.87 -4.67
C ASP A 747 -40.60 9.91 -4.10
N ARG A 748 -40.78 10.35 -2.85
CA ARG A 748 -39.82 11.20 -2.14
C ARG A 748 -38.47 10.50 -1.95
N PHE A 749 -38.48 9.24 -1.52
CA PHE A 749 -37.27 8.44 -1.40
C PHE A 749 -36.55 8.30 -2.75
N LYS A 750 -37.29 7.93 -3.80
CA LYS A 750 -36.81 7.82 -5.18
C LYS A 750 -36.20 9.14 -5.66
N ALA A 751 -36.87 10.27 -5.45
CA ALA A 751 -36.39 11.58 -5.89
C ALA A 751 -35.05 11.95 -5.22
N LEU A 752 -34.94 11.80 -3.89
CA LEU A 752 -33.68 12.03 -3.16
C LEU A 752 -32.59 11.07 -3.61
N ARG A 753 -32.93 9.80 -3.84
CA ARG A 753 -31.97 8.79 -4.30
C ARG A 753 -31.43 9.11 -5.69
N ILE A 754 -32.31 9.46 -6.64
CA ILE A 754 -31.93 9.88 -7.99
C ILE A 754 -31.05 11.14 -7.92
N GLN A 755 -31.41 12.13 -7.10
CA GLN A 755 -30.61 13.35 -6.95
C GLN A 755 -29.21 13.06 -6.41
N TYR A 756 -29.08 12.14 -5.45
CA TYR A 756 -27.81 11.65 -4.94
C TYR A 756 -26.99 10.94 -6.04
N ASP A 757 -27.59 9.99 -6.75
CA ASP A 757 -26.90 9.19 -7.78
C ASP A 757 -26.47 10.09 -8.97
N ILE A 758 -27.30 11.05 -9.40
CA ILE A 758 -26.96 12.05 -10.44
C ILE A 758 -25.80 12.95 -9.98
N GLY A 759 -25.78 13.37 -8.71
CA GLY A 759 -24.69 14.20 -8.19
C GLY A 759 -23.33 13.50 -8.30
N PHE A 760 -23.27 12.20 -8.00
CA PHE A 760 -22.06 11.39 -8.18
C PHE A 760 -21.75 11.09 -9.64
N LEU A 761 -22.76 10.86 -10.48
CA LEU A 761 -22.57 10.68 -11.92
C LEU A 761 -21.93 11.93 -12.55
N ASN A 762 -22.41 13.11 -12.20
CA ASN A 762 -21.83 14.39 -12.65
C ASN A 762 -20.38 14.56 -12.16
N ALA A 763 -20.09 14.20 -10.91
CA ALA A 763 -18.72 14.21 -10.40
C ALA A 763 -17.83 13.24 -11.20
N PHE A 764 -18.30 12.02 -11.46
CA PHE A 764 -17.57 11.01 -12.24
C PHE A 764 -17.20 11.53 -13.65
N PHE A 765 -18.17 12.10 -14.39
CA PHE A 765 -17.90 12.64 -15.73
C PHE A 765 -16.92 13.82 -15.74
N ILE A 766 -16.90 14.61 -14.67
CA ILE A 766 -15.90 15.70 -14.54
C ILE A 766 -14.50 15.14 -14.34
N GLY A 767 -14.35 14.09 -13.54
CA GLY A 767 -13.06 13.43 -13.36
C GLY A 767 -12.57 12.70 -14.62
N GLU A 768 -13.48 12.07 -15.39
CA GLU A 768 -13.15 11.47 -16.69
C GLU A 768 -12.77 12.53 -17.74
N SER A 769 -13.49 13.65 -17.77
CA SER A 769 -13.19 14.79 -18.64
C SER A 769 -11.83 15.41 -18.32
N LEU A 770 -11.46 15.49 -17.03
CA LEU A 770 -10.14 15.96 -16.61
C LEU A 770 -9.03 15.19 -17.31
N LEU A 771 -9.07 13.85 -17.27
CA LEU A 771 -8.01 13.05 -17.85
C LEU A 771 -7.92 13.23 -19.38
N THR A 772 -9.08 13.34 -20.04
CA THR A 772 -9.13 13.63 -21.49
C THR A 772 -8.51 15.00 -21.82
N ILE A 773 -8.81 16.03 -21.03
CA ILE A 773 -8.22 17.37 -21.20
C ILE A 773 -6.71 17.34 -20.97
N LEU A 774 -6.23 16.63 -19.93
CA LEU A 774 -4.80 16.47 -19.67
C LEU A 774 -4.09 15.76 -20.83
N LEU A 775 -4.72 14.72 -21.41
CA LEU A 775 -4.18 13.99 -22.54
C LEU A 775 -4.03 14.89 -23.77
N VAL A 776 -5.04 15.72 -24.06
CA VAL A 776 -4.97 16.73 -25.13
C VAL A 776 -3.89 17.77 -24.84
N ALA A 777 -3.77 18.23 -23.59
CA ALA A 777 -2.74 19.20 -23.20
C ALA A 777 -1.32 18.64 -23.39
N VAL A 778 -1.05 17.40 -22.99
CA VAL A 778 0.24 16.75 -23.22
C VAL A 778 0.51 16.55 -24.72
N ALA A 779 -0.50 16.13 -25.49
CA ALA A 779 -0.33 15.85 -26.91
C ALA A 779 -0.08 17.11 -27.75
N LEU A 780 -0.78 18.21 -27.46
CA LEU A 780 -0.81 19.41 -28.33
C LEU A 780 -0.15 20.64 -27.71
N MET A 781 -0.30 20.87 -26.40
CA MET A 781 0.14 22.12 -25.76
C MET A 781 1.57 22.03 -25.22
N PHE A 782 1.95 20.90 -24.62
CA PHE A 782 3.25 20.75 -23.97
C PHE A 782 4.44 20.86 -24.95
N PRO A 783 4.40 20.26 -26.16
CA PRO A 783 5.45 20.45 -27.15
C PRO A 783 5.64 21.90 -27.61
N LEU A 784 4.61 22.74 -27.48
CA LEU A 784 4.65 24.16 -27.86
C LEU A 784 5.15 25.07 -26.72
N LEU A 785 4.89 24.69 -25.47
CA LEU A 785 5.10 25.54 -24.30
C LEU A 785 6.35 25.18 -23.47
N ILE A 786 6.84 23.95 -23.56
CA ILE A 786 7.91 23.43 -22.70
C ILE A 786 9.17 23.18 -23.55
N PRO A 787 10.27 23.92 -23.31
CA PRO A 787 11.56 23.68 -23.98
C PRO A 787 12.05 22.25 -23.72
N HIS A 788 12.61 21.59 -24.75
CA HIS A 788 13.14 20.22 -24.68
C HIS A 788 12.11 19.11 -24.39
N PHE A 789 10.80 19.38 -24.53
CA PHE A 789 9.78 18.33 -24.47
C PHE A 789 9.68 17.61 -25.83
N ASP A 790 10.54 16.63 -26.03
CA ASP A 790 10.63 15.89 -27.30
C ASP A 790 9.46 14.90 -27.52
N GLY A 791 9.40 14.31 -28.71
CA GLY A 791 8.35 13.37 -29.10
C GLY A 791 8.39 12.04 -28.33
N ASN A 792 9.50 11.66 -27.70
CA ASN A 792 9.61 10.41 -26.94
C ASN A 792 9.11 10.60 -25.51
N VAL A 793 9.52 11.68 -24.84
CA VAL A 793 8.98 12.08 -23.53
C VAL A 793 7.46 12.26 -23.63
N SER A 794 6.99 12.91 -24.70
CA SER A 794 5.54 13.06 -24.95
C SER A 794 4.80 11.72 -24.98
N LYS A 795 5.33 10.69 -25.68
CA LYS A 795 4.70 9.37 -25.79
C LYS A 795 4.58 8.68 -24.43
N GLU A 796 5.62 8.75 -23.61
CA GLU A 796 5.60 8.12 -22.29
C GLU A 796 4.56 8.76 -21.35
N TYR A 797 4.45 10.09 -21.36
CA TYR A 797 3.39 10.80 -20.62
C TYR A 797 2.01 10.36 -21.11
N LEU A 798 1.79 10.24 -22.42
CA LEU A 798 0.52 9.79 -22.98
C LEU A 798 0.18 8.35 -22.58
N ILE A 799 1.14 7.43 -22.63
CA ILE A 799 0.94 6.03 -22.19
C ILE A 799 0.55 5.98 -20.71
N ILE A 800 1.26 6.73 -19.86
CA ILE A 800 0.96 6.78 -18.42
C ILE A 800 -0.43 7.39 -18.16
N LEU A 801 -0.79 8.47 -18.85
CA LEU A 801 -2.13 9.08 -18.72
C LEU A 801 -3.25 8.14 -19.20
N LEU A 802 -3.06 7.44 -20.32
CA LEU A 802 -4.02 6.44 -20.80
C LEU A 802 -4.19 5.31 -19.80
N TYR A 803 -3.09 4.85 -19.18
CA TYR A 803 -3.15 3.84 -18.14
C TYR A 803 -3.89 4.32 -16.90
N LEU A 804 -3.69 5.59 -16.50
CA LEU A 804 -4.30 6.20 -15.33
C LEU A 804 -5.83 6.25 -15.39
N ILE A 805 -6.46 6.06 -16.56
CA ILE A 805 -7.93 5.95 -16.70
C ILE A 805 -8.50 4.89 -15.75
N GLY A 806 -7.91 3.70 -15.73
CA GLY A 806 -8.38 2.59 -14.91
C GLY A 806 -8.29 2.89 -13.41
N PRO A 807 -7.09 3.18 -12.87
CA PRO A 807 -6.91 3.55 -11.47
C PRO A 807 -7.75 4.77 -11.04
N LEU A 808 -7.84 5.81 -11.87
CA LEU A 808 -8.65 6.99 -11.57
C LEU A 808 -10.13 6.63 -11.46
N ASN A 809 -10.67 5.86 -12.42
CA ASN A 809 -12.05 5.39 -12.38
C ASN A 809 -12.32 4.55 -11.13
N ALA A 810 -11.41 3.67 -10.75
CA ALA A 810 -11.54 2.86 -9.54
C ALA A 810 -11.56 3.72 -8.26
N VAL A 811 -10.73 4.77 -8.17
CA VAL A 811 -10.75 5.74 -7.06
C VAL A 811 -12.08 6.50 -7.04
N MET A 812 -12.54 6.99 -8.19
CA MET A 812 -13.80 7.74 -8.31
C MET A 812 -15.02 6.89 -7.96
N SER A 813 -15.04 5.62 -8.36
CA SER A 813 -16.13 4.69 -8.01
C SER A 813 -16.11 4.24 -6.55
N ALA A 814 -14.92 4.17 -5.92
CA ALA A 814 -14.80 3.82 -4.51
C ALA A 814 -15.17 4.98 -3.57
N MET A 815 -15.05 6.23 -4.02
CA MET A 815 -15.30 7.39 -3.18
C MET A 815 -16.74 7.50 -2.62
N PRO A 816 -17.82 7.30 -3.42
CA PRO A 816 -19.19 7.26 -2.88
C PRO A 816 -19.37 6.20 -1.79
N GLU A 817 -18.75 5.02 -1.96
CA GLU A 817 -18.80 3.94 -0.97
C GLU A 817 -18.10 4.33 0.34
N LEU A 818 -16.93 4.98 0.27
CA LEU A 818 -16.23 5.46 1.47
C LEU A 818 -17.01 6.55 2.22
N ILE A 819 -17.69 7.43 1.49
CA ILE A 819 -18.55 8.45 2.10
C ILE A 819 -19.79 7.81 2.72
N ARG A 820 -20.40 6.85 2.02
CA ARG A 820 -21.54 6.07 2.50
C ARG A 820 -21.20 5.32 3.78
N LEU A 821 -20.03 4.68 3.84
CA LEU A 821 -19.53 4.01 5.04
C LEU A 821 -19.62 4.92 6.26
N LYS A 822 -19.08 6.14 6.15
CA LYS A 822 -19.09 7.12 7.23
C LYS A 822 -20.52 7.47 7.68
N SER A 823 -21.44 7.64 6.73
CA SER A 823 -22.84 7.93 7.04
C SER A 823 -23.53 6.74 7.74
N LEU A 824 -23.30 5.52 7.27
CA LEU A 824 -23.85 4.29 7.87
C LEU A 824 -23.31 4.05 9.27
N MET A 825 -21.99 4.21 9.46
CA MET A 825 -21.36 4.09 10.78
C MET A 825 -21.92 5.11 11.76
N ASN A 826 -22.02 6.38 11.36
CA ASN A 826 -22.61 7.41 12.20
C ASN A 826 -24.05 7.07 12.59
N ASN A 827 -24.87 6.59 11.65
CA ASN A 827 -26.26 6.19 11.94
C ASN A 827 -26.31 5.02 12.94
N MET A 828 -25.46 4.00 12.78
CA MET A 828 -25.37 2.87 13.70
C MET A 828 -24.91 3.27 15.10
N VAL A 829 -23.91 4.15 15.19
CA VAL A 829 -23.41 4.67 16.47
C VAL A 829 -24.49 5.49 17.17
N MET A 830 -25.13 6.43 16.46
CA MET A 830 -26.23 7.24 17.02
C MET A 830 -27.39 6.36 17.49
N PHE A 831 -27.75 5.33 16.73
CA PHE A 831 -28.77 4.36 17.14
C PHE A 831 -28.33 3.56 18.38
N SER A 832 -27.09 3.07 18.40
CA SER A 832 -26.52 2.34 19.54
C SER A 832 -26.43 3.17 20.82
N GLN A 833 -26.28 4.50 20.70
CA GLN A 833 -26.31 5.45 21.82
C GLN A 833 -27.73 5.77 22.27
N SER A 834 -28.72 5.73 21.38
CA SER A 834 -30.13 5.93 21.75
C SER A 834 -30.70 4.78 22.59
N ILE A 835 -30.03 3.61 22.58
CA ILE A 835 -30.38 2.47 23.42
C ILE A 835 -29.77 2.70 24.82
N GLN A 836 -30.61 3.11 25.77
CA GLN A 836 -30.24 3.11 27.19
C GLN A 836 -30.23 1.67 27.68
N ALA A 837 -29.04 1.10 27.84
CA ALA A 837 -28.86 -0.18 28.52
C ALA A 837 -28.64 0.11 30.01
N ASP A 838 -29.47 -0.47 30.85
CA ASP A 838 -29.24 -0.39 32.29
C ASP A 838 -27.99 -1.19 32.64
N SER A 839 -27.29 -0.74 33.69
CA SER A 839 -26.17 -1.52 34.21
C SER A 839 -26.70 -2.90 34.59
N PRO A 840 -26.04 -4.01 34.20
CA PRO A 840 -26.46 -5.32 34.62
C PRO A 840 -26.49 -5.33 36.15
N ALA A 841 -27.70 -5.34 36.72
CA ALA A 841 -27.86 -5.68 38.11
C ALA A 841 -27.19 -7.05 38.26
N GLY A 842 -26.11 -7.12 39.06
CA GLY A 842 -25.46 -8.40 39.33
C GLY A 842 -26.50 -9.43 39.74
N THR A 843 -26.22 -10.73 39.58
CA THR A 843 -27.11 -11.82 40.00
C THR A 843 -27.58 -11.60 41.43
N MET A 844 -28.76 -10.98 41.56
CA MET A 844 -29.43 -10.78 42.82
C MET A 844 -29.99 -12.15 43.21
N PRO A 845 -29.79 -12.59 44.46
CA PRO A 845 -30.31 -13.87 44.89
C PRO A 845 -31.83 -13.92 44.66
N LYS A 846 -32.30 -15.00 44.04
CA LYS A 846 -33.74 -15.29 43.95
C LYS A 846 -34.27 -15.42 45.38
N ILE A 847 -35.35 -14.72 45.69
CA ILE A 847 -36.01 -14.83 46.99
C ILE A 847 -36.69 -16.19 47.02
N GLN A 848 -36.25 -17.06 47.93
CA GLN A 848 -36.87 -18.36 48.17
C GLN A 848 -38.12 -18.18 49.03
N ASP A 849 -39.13 -19.03 48.82
CA ASP A 849 -40.38 -19.04 49.59
C ASP A 849 -41.09 -17.68 49.68
N VAL A 850 -41.48 -17.12 48.53
CA VAL A 850 -42.31 -15.92 48.46
C VAL A 850 -43.67 -16.19 49.10
N LYS A 851 -43.90 -15.61 50.28
CA LYS A 851 -45.15 -15.70 51.06
C LYS A 851 -46.02 -14.47 50.87
N THR A 852 -45.43 -13.28 50.74
CA THR A 852 -46.17 -12.04 50.58
C THR A 852 -45.57 -11.11 49.53
N LEU A 853 -46.42 -10.39 48.80
CA LEU A 853 -46.09 -9.28 47.91
C LEU A 853 -46.86 -8.03 48.37
N GLU A 854 -46.15 -6.94 48.65
CA GLU A 854 -46.73 -5.69 49.16
C GLU A 854 -46.36 -4.51 48.25
N LEU A 855 -47.36 -3.81 47.72
CA LEU A 855 -47.20 -2.51 47.05
C LEU A 855 -47.58 -1.42 48.05
N SER A 856 -46.73 -0.41 48.22
CA SER A 856 -46.93 0.70 49.15
C SER A 856 -46.93 2.04 48.41
N ALA A 857 -48.13 2.62 48.22
CA ALA A 857 -48.35 3.90 47.56
C ALA A 857 -47.60 4.05 46.22
N VAL A 858 -47.70 3.02 45.38
CA VAL A 858 -47.04 2.98 44.06
C VAL A 858 -47.70 3.94 43.09
N TYR A 859 -46.89 4.72 42.38
CA TYR A 859 -47.30 5.60 41.28
C TYR A 859 -46.53 5.30 40.00
N PHE A 860 -47.18 5.45 38.85
CA PHE A 860 -46.55 5.39 37.54
C PHE A 860 -47.29 6.28 36.53
N HIS A 861 -46.54 6.99 35.69
CA HIS A 861 -47.09 7.82 34.61
C HIS A 861 -46.44 7.47 33.28
N TYR A 862 -47.23 7.54 32.21
CA TYR A 862 -46.68 7.47 30.85
C TYR A 862 -46.04 8.81 30.45
N PRO A 863 -44.96 8.80 29.64
CA PRO A 863 -44.37 10.03 29.11
C PRO A 863 -45.37 10.78 28.24
N ALA A 864 -45.56 12.09 28.47
CA ALA A 864 -46.53 12.89 27.73
C ALA A 864 -46.00 13.31 26.35
N THR A 865 -46.65 12.86 25.28
CA THR A 865 -46.56 13.48 23.96
C THR A 865 -47.79 14.37 23.73
N GLY A 866 -47.80 15.55 24.34
CA GLY A 866 -48.72 16.64 23.97
C GLY A 866 -50.15 16.61 24.53
N GLY A 867 -50.39 16.11 25.76
CA GLY A 867 -51.72 16.11 26.40
C GLY A 867 -51.72 15.61 27.85
N GLU A 868 -52.91 15.46 28.47
CA GLU A 868 -53.08 14.97 29.86
C GLU A 868 -52.42 13.60 30.08
N CYS A 869 -51.59 13.49 31.12
CA CYS A 869 -50.87 12.26 31.47
C CYS A 869 -51.82 11.24 32.12
N PHE A 870 -52.06 10.10 31.46
CA PHE A 870 -52.63 8.95 32.16
C PHE A 870 -51.58 8.34 33.09
N GLY A 871 -51.97 8.10 34.33
CA GLY A 871 -51.14 7.47 35.35
C GLY A 871 -51.95 6.61 36.30
N VAL A 872 -51.27 5.77 37.05
CA VAL A 872 -51.85 4.95 38.10
C VAL A 872 -51.21 5.32 39.44
N GLY A 873 -51.99 5.37 40.52
CA GLY A 873 -51.49 5.70 41.86
C GLY A 873 -52.41 6.60 42.70
N PRO A 874 -52.28 6.57 44.05
CA PRO A 874 -51.48 5.62 44.82
C PRO A 874 -52.09 4.21 44.78
N ILE A 875 -51.24 3.21 44.52
CA ILE A 875 -51.61 1.79 44.60
C ILE A 875 -50.99 1.19 45.86
N SER A 876 -51.84 0.73 46.77
CA SER A 876 -51.42 -0.05 47.94
C SER A 876 -52.17 -1.37 47.96
N LEU A 877 -51.43 -2.48 48.05
CA LEU A 877 -51.98 -3.83 47.98
C LEU A 877 -51.07 -4.80 48.74
N LYS A 878 -51.66 -5.75 49.46
CA LYS A 878 -50.94 -6.87 50.07
C LYS A 878 -51.51 -8.19 49.56
N ALA A 879 -50.65 -9.01 48.97
CA ALA A 879 -50.99 -10.32 48.43
C ALA A 879 -50.22 -11.45 49.12
N GLU A 880 -50.83 -12.62 49.26
CA GLU A 880 -50.33 -13.76 50.02
C GLU A 880 -50.28 -15.04 49.14
N SER A 881 -49.28 -15.90 49.38
CA SER A 881 -49.08 -17.16 48.67
C SER A 881 -50.28 -18.11 48.81
N GLY A 882 -50.62 -18.82 47.73
CA GLY A 882 -51.75 -19.74 47.69
C GLY A 882 -53.09 -19.06 47.39
N LYS A 883 -53.13 -17.72 47.29
CA LYS A 883 -54.33 -16.94 46.95
C LYS A 883 -54.30 -16.42 45.52
N SER A 884 -55.49 -16.24 44.98
CA SER A 884 -55.78 -15.63 43.69
C SER A 884 -56.49 -14.29 43.87
N TYR A 885 -55.99 -13.29 43.15
CA TYR A 885 -56.42 -11.90 43.21
C TYR A 885 -57.00 -11.51 41.87
N PHE A 886 -58.31 -11.29 41.82
CA PHE A 886 -58.97 -10.91 40.57
C PHE A 886 -59.00 -9.39 40.46
N LEU A 887 -58.50 -8.87 39.34
CA LEU A 887 -58.48 -7.45 39.04
C LEU A 887 -59.55 -7.13 37.99
N THR A 888 -60.59 -6.41 38.40
CA THR A 888 -61.71 -5.98 37.56
C THR A 888 -61.77 -4.44 37.44
N GLY A 889 -62.62 -3.91 36.58
CA GLY A 889 -62.83 -2.46 36.39
C GLY A 889 -62.88 -2.06 34.92
N GLY A 890 -63.41 -0.88 34.59
CA GLY A 890 -63.63 -0.46 33.20
C GLY A 890 -62.38 -0.40 32.31
N ASN A 891 -62.57 -0.34 30.98
CA ASN A 891 -61.45 -0.11 30.05
C ASN A 891 -60.77 1.22 30.36
N GLY A 892 -59.43 1.23 30.30
CA GLY A 892 -58.64 2.42 30.65
C GLY A 892 -58.58 2.74 32.15
N SER A 893 -59.01 1.84 33.04
CA SER A 893 -58.89 2.08 34.49
C SER A 893 -57.47 1.91 35.04
N GLY A 894 -56.55 1.32 34.27
CA GLY A 894 -55.14 1.12 34.63
C GLY A 894 -54.72 -0.34 34.88
N LYS A 895 -55.61 -1.32 34.64
CA LYS A 895 -55.37 -2.75 34.94
C LYS A 895 -54.12 -3.30 34.27
N SER A 896 -53.95 -3.08 32.97
CA SER A 896 -52.78 -3.56 32.23
C SER A 896 -51.49 -2.87 32.69
N THR A 897 -51.54 -1.57 33.04
CA THR A 897 -50.41 -0.87 33.65
C THR A 897 -50.01 -1.50 34.99
N LEU A 898 -50.98 -1.81 35.86
CA LEU A 898 -50.72 -2.53 37.10
C LEU A 898 -50.18 -3.94 36.84
N ALA A 899 -50.70 -4.67 35.85
CA ALA A 899 -50.19 -5.97 35.46
C ALA A 899 -48.71 -5.91 35.01
N MET A 900 -48.32 -4.87 34.26
CA MET A 900 -46.93 -4.64 33.86
C MET A 900 -46.02 -4.26 35.03
N ILE A 901 -46.52 -3.50 36.01
CA ILE A 901 -45.78 -3.22 37.25
C ILE A 901 -45.60 -4.49 38.07
N LEU A 902 -46.66 -5.30 38.26
CA LEU A 902 -46.61 -6.57 38.97
C LEU A 902 -45.66 -7.58 38.30
N ALA A 903 -45.57 -7.55 36.97
CA ALA A 903 -44.62 -8.36 36.20
C ALA A 903 -43.18 -7.82 36.20
N GLY A 904 -42.91 -6.67 36.81
CA GLY A 904 -41.60 -6.02 36.81
C GLY A 904 -41.19 -5.39 35.47
N LEU A 905 -42.11 -5.29 34.48
CA LEU A 905 -41.84 -4.65 33.20
C LEU A 905 -41.79 -3.11 33.30
N TYR A 906 -42.52 -2.54 34.26
CA TYR A 906 -42.46 -1.12 34.60
C TYR A 906 -42.01 -0.92 36.06
N ALA A 907 -40.98 -0.11 36.25
CA ALA A 907 -40.61 0.38 37.57
C ALA A 907 -41.59 1.47 38.05
N PRO A 908 -41.97 1.47 39.34
CA PRO A 908 -42.74 2.55 39.92
C PRO A 908 -41.90 3.85 39.98
N GLU A 909 -42.52 5.00 39.71
CA GLU A 909 -41.86 6.32 39.83
C GLU A 909 -41.80 6.80 41.29
N ARG A 910 -42.78 6.38 42.10
CA ARG A 910 -42.87 6.65 43.54
C ARG A 910 -43.52 5.44 44.23
N GLY A 911 -43.26 5.30 45.53
CA GLY A 911 -43.70 4.14 46.33
C GLY A 911 -42.69 3.00 46.29
N THR A 912 -42.98 1.91 46.99
CA THR A 912 -42.09 0.73 47.08
C THR A 912 -42.86 -0.56 46.85
N VAL A 913 -42.18 -1.55 46.26
CA VAL A 913 -42.65 -2.93 46.13
C VAL A 913 -41.81 -3.80 47.06
N ARG A 914 -42.45 -4.61 47.89
CA ARG A 914 -41.79 -5.48 48.86
C ARG A 914 -42.21 -6.93 48.67
N ILE A 915 -41.27 -7.85 48.81
CA ILE A 915 -41.51 -9.30 48.83
C ILE A 915 -41.07 -9.81 50.21
N ASN A 916 -41.95 -10.52 50.93
CA ASN A 916 -41.70 -10.97 52.31
C ASN A 916 -41.31 -9.82 53.29
N GLY A 917 -41.76 -8.60 53.01
CA GLY A 917 -41.44 -7.40 53.81
C GLY A 917 -40.13 -6.69 53.43
N GLU A 918 -39.31 -7.27 52.55
CA GLU A 918 -38.07 -6.66 52.04
C GLU A 918 -38.33 -5.95 50.71
N GLU A 919 -37.72 -4.79 50.50
CA GLU A 919 -37.85 -4.04 49.24
C GLU A 919 -37.26 -4.83 48.07
N ALA A 920 -38.09 -5.06 47.06
CA ALA A 920 -37.74 -5.80 45.87
C ALA A 920 -37.40 -4.84 44.73
N SER A 921 -36.23 -5.02 44.13
CA SER A 921 -35.89 -4.34 42.89
C SER A 921 -36.78 -4.80 41.73
N GLN A 922 -36.91 -3.96 40.70
CA GLN A 922 -37.62 -4.31 39.46
C GLN A 922 -37.12 -5.63 38.85
N HIS A 923 -35.80 -5.83 38.80
CA HIS A 923 -35.20 -7.06 38.27
C HIS A 923 -35.55 -8.30 39.11
N GLN A 924 -35.59 -8.18 40.44
CA GLN A 924 -36.00 -9.30 41.30
C GLN A 924 -37.46 -9.67 41.09
N LEU A 925 -38.32 -8.65 40.93
CA LEU A 925 -39.75 -8.85 40.65
C LEU A 925 -39.96 -9.51 39.28
N LEU A 926 -39.21 -9.08 38.26
CA LEU A 926 -39.24 -9.63 36.91
C LEU A 926 -38.80 -11.11 36.87
N GLU A 927 -37.73 -11.47 37.60
CA GLU A 927 -37.23 -12.86 37.69
C GLU A 927 -38.14 -13.82 38.49
N GLN A 928 -39.02 -13.28 39.34
CA GLN A 928 -39.93 -14.06 40.19
C GLN A 928 -41.36 -14.13 39.64
N THR A 929 -41.65 -13.36 38.60
CA THR A 929 -43.00 -13.25 38.04
C THR A 929 -43.08 -13.81 36.65
N ARG A 930 -44.08 -14.68 36.42
CA ARG A 930 -44.43 -15.14 35.08
C ARG A 930 -45.76 -14.53 34.66
N ALA A 931 -45.75 -13.85 33.51
CA ALA A 931 -46.94 -13.18 32.99
C ALA A 931 -47.41 -13.79 31.67
N ILE A 932 -48.73 -13.87 31.47
CA ILE A 932 -49.36 -14.08 30.17
C ILE A 932 -50.24 -12.85 29.90
N PHE A 933 -49.74 -11.96 29.05
CA PHE A 933 -50.46 -10.74 28.68
C PHE A 933 -51.58 -10.99 27.67
N SER A 934 -52.51 -10.04 27.55
CA SER A 934 -53.62 -10.10 26.60
C SER A 934 -53.15 -10.27 25.15
N ASP A 935 -52.02 -9.65 24.79
CA ASP A 935 -51.35 -9.68 23.48
C ASP A 935 -50.24 -10.76 23.35
N ASN A 936 -50.26 -11.79 24.21
CA ASN A 936 -49.28 -12.87 24.29
C ASN A 936 -48.72 -13.34 22.92
N TRP A 937 -47.41 -13.11 22.74
CA TRP A 937 -46.64 -13.58 21.59
C TRP A 937 -45.89 -14.87 21.90
N LEU A 938 -46.16 -15.93 21.14
CA LEU A 938 -45.47 -17.21 21.28
C LEU A 938 -44.21 -17.25 20.41
N PHE A 939 -43.05 -17.41 21.04
CA PHE A 939 -41.80 -17.69 20.33
C PHE A 939 -41.82 -19.09 19.69
N LYS A 940 -41.13 -19.26 18.56
CA LYS A 940 -40.99 -20.57 17.90
C LYS A 940 -40.24 -21.61 18.76
N ARG A 941 -39.49 -21.13 19.74
CA ARG A 941 -38.57 -21.88 20.58
C ARG A 941 -38.69 -21.40 22.02
N VAL A 942 -38.56 -22.31 22.97
CA VAL A 942 -38.37 -22.01 24.40
C VAL A 942 -36.91 -21.64 24.65
N TYR A 943 -36.68 -20.42 25.15
CA TYR A 943 -35.33 -19.92 25.50
C TYR A 943 -35.00 -20.03 26.98
N ASP A 944 -36.00 -20.34 27.80
CA ASP A 944 -35.85 -20.40 29.25
C ASP A 944 -35.09 -21.69 29.65
N PRO A 945 -33.88 -21.58 30.23
CA PRO A 945 -33.09 -22.73 30.61
C PRO A 945 -33.71 -23.53 31.77
N ALA A 946 -34.62 -22.95 32.56
CA ALA A 946 -35.33 -23.68 33.62
C ALA A 946 -36.49 -24.53 33.07
N LEU A 947 -37.11 -24.12 31.96
CA LEU A 947 -38.22 -24.85 31.33
C LEU A 947 -37.76 -25.96 30.38
N LEU A 948 -36.59 -25.83 29.73
CA LEU A 948 -36.08 -26.83 28.79
C LEU A 948 -35.93 -28.24 29.40
N PRO A 949 -35.39 -28.42 30.64
CA PRO A 949 -35.35 -29.72 31.30
C PRO A 949 -36.73 -30.29 31.63
N LEU A 950 -37.74 -29.43 31.79
CA LEU A 950 -39.12 -29.80 32.13
C LEU A 950 -39.96 -30.14 30.90
N ARG A 951 -39.33 -30.42 29.75
CA ARG A 951 -39.99 -30.71 28.47
C ARG A 951 -41.10 -31.76 28.58
N GLU A 952 -40.87 -32.85 29.31
CA GLU A 952 -41.88 -33.91 29.46
C GLU A 952 -43.11 -33.39 30.23
N ALA A 953 -42.90 -32.66 31.33
CA ALA A 953 -43.98 -32.02 32.07
C ALA A 953 -44.73 -30.98 31.21
N VAL A 954 -44.01 -30.18 30.41
CA VAL A 954 -44.62 -29.25 29.46
C VAL A 954 -45.48 -30.01 28.44
N ASN A 955 -44.99 -31.10 27.84
CA ASN A 955 -45.75 -31.89 26.88
C ASN A 955 -46.97 -32.61 27.51
N GLN A 956 -46.87 -33.03 28.77
CA GLN A 956 -48.00 -33.53 29.54
C GLN A 956 -49.04 -32.43 29.78
N ASN A 957 -48.61 -31.22 30.16
CA ASN A 957 -49.50 -30.06 30.34
C ASN A 957 -50.16 -29.63 29.01
N ILE A 958 -49.43 -29.70 27.90
CA ILE A 958 -49.97 -29.48 26.55
C ILE A 958 -51.10 -30.47 26.27
N ALA A 959 -50.93 -31.74 26.66
CA ALA A 959 -51.98 -32.75 26.53
C ALA A 959 -53.18 -32.46 27.44
N LEU A 960 -52.92 -32.11 28.71
CA LEU A 960 -53.94 -31.72 29.70
C LEU A 960 -54.82 -30.55 29.20
N LEU A 961 -54.20 -29.58 28.53
CA LEU A 961 -54.87 -28.39 27.97
C LEU A 961 -55.50 -28.64 26.59
N GLY A 962 -55.49 -29.88 26.11
CA GLY A 962 -56.14 -30.32 24.87
C GLY A 962 -55.41 -29.88 23.60
N LEU A 963 -54.07 -29.76 23.66
CA LEU A 963 -53.22 -29.29 22.56
C LEU A 963 -52.26 -30.34 22.01
N MET A 964 -52.26 -31.58 22.50
CA MET A 964 -51.32 -32.65 22.11
C MET A 964 -51.23 -32.88 20.58
N GLN A 965 -52.36 -32.79 19.86
CA GLN A 965 -52.38 -32.96 18.40
C GLN A 965 -52.03 -31.68 17.63
N LYS A 966 -51.80 -30.55 18.32
CA LYS A 966 -51.63 -29.23 17.70
C LYS A 966 -50.22 -28.67 17.85
N ALA A 967 -49.56 -28.96 18.97
CA ALA A 967 -48.20 -28.53 19.24
C ALA A 967 -47.51 -29.52 20.20
N THR A 968 -46.23 -29.77 19.97
CA THR A 968 -45.35 -30.56 20.83
C THR A 968 -44.01 -29.84 20.97
N LEU A 969 -43.46 -29.80 22.17
CA LEU A 969 -42.12 -29.29 22.42
C LEU A 969 -41.07 -30.37 22.04
N LEU A 970 -40.19 -30.03 21.11
CA LEU A 970 -39.13 -30.89 20.59
C LEU A 970 -37.88 -30.83 21.48
N SER A 971 -36.95 -31.77 21.27
CA SER A 971 -35.72 -31.90 22.06
C SER A 971 -34.77 -30.72 21.92
N ASP A 972 -34.80 -30.01 20.80
CA ASP A 972 -34.02 -28.80 20.58
C ASP A 972 -34.69 -27.54 21.15
N GLY A 973 -35.84 -27.69 21.84
CA GLY A 973 -36.60 -26.59 22.43
C GLY A 973 -37.54 -25.87 21.45
N ALA A 974 -37.63 -26.29 20.18
CA ALA A 974 -38.58 -25.75 19.21
C ALA A 974 -39.96 -26.40 19.34
N PHE A 975 -41.01 -25.68 18.96
CA PHE A 975 -42.34 -26.27 18.74
C PHE A 975 -42.47 -26.75 17.29
N ASP A 976 -43.04 -27.94 17.10
CA ASP A 976 -43.35 -28.49 15.76
C ASP A 976 -44.37 -27.62 14.99
N ASN A 977 -45.31 -26.98 15.71
CA ASN A 977 -46.30 -26.08 15.16
C ASN A 977 -46.68 -24.97 16.13
N ILE A 978 -46.75 -23.75 15.60
CA ILE A 978 -47.13 -22.52 16.32
C ILE A 978 -48.26 -21.74 15.64
N LYS A 979 -48.81 -22.26 14.53
CA LYS A 979 -49.96 -21.67 13.84
C LYS A 979 -51.23 -22.05 14.60
N LEU A 980 -51.42 -21.38 15.74
CA LEU A 980 -52.50 -21.64 16.69
C LEU A 980 -53.46 -20.44 16.75
N SER A 981 -54.73 -20.70 17.09
CA SER A 981 -55.68 -19.62 17.41
C SER A 981 -55.25 -18.85 18.67
N THR A 982 -55.75 -17.64 18.90
CA THR A 982 -55.39 -16.84 20.08
C THR A 982 -55.60 -17.61 21.39
N GLY A 983 -56.78 -18.23 21.57
CA GLY A 983 -57.06 -19.06 22.75
C GLY A 983 -56.15 -20.30 22.87
N GLN A 984 -55.76 -20.91 21.74
CA GLN A 984 -54.81 -22.03 21.74
C GLN A 984 -53.38 -21.57 22.08
N ARG A 985 -52.94 -20.39 21.63
CA ARG A 985 -51.65 -19.81 22.03
C ARG A 985 -51.61 -19.50 23.51
N LYS A 986 -52.67 -18.87 24.05
CA LYS A 986 -52.80 -18.61 25.50
C LYS A 986 -52.81 -19.91 26.32
N ARG A 987 -53.45 -20.98 25.83
CA ARG A 987 -53.37 -22.32 26.44
C ARG A 987 -51.98 -22.93 26.35
N LEU A 988 -51.26 -22.79 25.23
CA LEU A 988 -49.89 -23.27 25.13
C LEU A 988 -48.96 -22.53 26.09
N SER A 989 -49.12 -21.20 26.24
CA SER A 989 -48.41 -20.41 27.26
C SER A 989 -48.75 -20.87 28.68
N LEU A 990 -50.03 -21.21 28.95
CA LEU A 990 -50.45 -21.77 30.23
C LEU A 990 -49.82 -23.16 30.49
N ALA A 991 -49.66 -23.99 29.46
CA ALA A 991 -49.01 -25.30 29.58
C ALA A 991 -47.55 -25.18 30.03
N MET A 992 -46.85 -24.18 29.49
CA MET A 992 -45.49 -23.84 29.93
C MET A 992 -45.49 -23.29 31.36
N LEU A 993 -46.43 -22.39 31.69
CA LEU A 993 -46.56 -21.79 33.02
C LEU A 993 -46.87 -22.83 34.13
N LEU A 994 -47.64 -23.87 33.83
CA LEU A 994 -47.92 -24.96 34.78
C LEU A 994 -46.67 -25.76 35.16
N ALA A 995 -45.65 -25.78 34.30
CA ALA A 995 -44.35 -26.40 34.58
C ALA A 995 -43.34 -25.40 35.18
N ASP A 996 -43.48 -24.11 34.89
CA ASP A 996 -42.62 -23.02 35.37
C ASP A 996 -42.73 -22.87 36.90
N PRO A 997 -41.66 -22.81 37.70
CA PRO A 997 -41.72 -22.75 39.17
C PRO A 997 -41.97 -21.34 39.76
N SER A 998 -42.25 -20.32 38.96
CA SER A 998 -42.35 -18.93 39.42
C SER A 998 -43.42 -18.74 40.50
N PRO A 999 -43.10 -18.08 41.63
CA PRO A 999 -44.04 -17.90 42.73
C PRO A 999 -45.12 -16.84 42.47
N LEU A 1000 -44.84 -15.87 41.59
CA LEU A 1000 -45.78 -14.83 41.21
C LEU A 1000 -46.27 -15.09 39.78
N VAL A 1001 -47.58 -15.01 39.58
CA VAL A 1001 -48.21 -15.23 38.28
C VAL A 1001 -49.15 -14.08 37.97
N VAL A 1002 -49.07 -13.54 36.75
CA VAL A 1002 -49.97 -12.49 36.26
C VAL A 1002 -50.65 -12.98 34.98
N LEU A 1003 -51.96 -13.06 34.97
CA LEU A 1003 -52.77 -13.47 33.83
C LEU A 1003 -53.66 -12.29 33.41
N ASP A 1004 -53.25 -11.58 32.35
CA ASP A 1004 -53.99 -10.42 31.86
C ASP A 1004 -54.99 -10.83 30.77
N GLU A 1005 -56.29 -10.77 31.09
CA GLU A 1005 -57.39 -11.15 30.21
C GLU A 1005 -57.20 -12.51 29.53
N TRP A 1006 -56.64 -13.47 30.25
CA TRP A 1006 -56.31 -14.77 29.69
C TRP A 1006 -57.56 -15.52 29.19
N ALA A 1007 -58.65 -15.43 29.95
CA ALA A 1007 -59.92 -16.13 29.69
C ALA A 1007 -60.74 -15.52 28.54
N ALA A 1008 -60.47 -14.27 28.15
CA ALA A 1008 -61.28 -13.51 27.18
C ALA A 1008 -61.36 -14.18 25.79
N ASP A 1009 -60.29 -14.85 25.36
CA ASP A 1009 -60.21 -15.53 24.05
C ASP A 1009 -60.57 -17.02 24.08
N GLN A 1010 -61.08 -17.53 25.21
CA GLN A 1010 -61.42 -18.94 25.38
C GLN A 1010 -62.90 -19.20 25.06
N ASP A 1011 -63.19 -20.40 24.53
CA ASP A 1011 -64.56 -20.89 24.46
C ASP A 1011 -65.14 -21.14 25.86
N PRO A 1012 -66.46 -21.12 26.06
CA PRO A 1012 -67.09 -21.25 27.37
C PRO A 1012 -66.63 -22.47 28.17
N ARG A 1013 -66.38 -23.61 27.51
CA ARG A 1013 -65.92 -24.84 28.16
C ARG A 1013 -64.48 -24.69 28.65
N SER A 1014 -63.58 -24.16 27.82
CA SER A 1014 -62.19 -23.89 28.20
C SER A 1014 -62.10 -22.79 29.29
N LYS A 1015 -62.99 -21.79 29.26
CA LYS A 1015 -63.10 -20.76 30.29
C LYS A 1015 -63.53 -21.34 31.65
N ALA A 1016 -64.58 -22.16 31.67
CA ALA A 1016 -65.01 -22.85 32.88
C ALA A 1016 -63.90 -23.74 33.46
N ARG A 1017 -63.19 -24.48 32.61
CA ARG A 1017 -62.02 -25.28 33.03
C ARG A 1017 -60.88 -24.43 33.57
N PHE A 1018 -60.63 -23.27 32.99
CA PHE A 1018 -59.61 -22.37 33.51
C PHE A 1018 -59.91 -21.95 34.94
N TYR A 1019 -61.11 -21.45 35.22
CA TYR A 1019 -61.48 -21.01 36.57
C TYR A 1019 -61.63 -22.16 37.57
N LYS A 1020 -62.23 -23.29 37.17
CA LYS A 1020 -62.58 -24.39 38.09
C LYS A 1020 -61.55 -25.51 38.18
N GLU A 1021 -60.65 -25.64 37.22
CA GLU A 1021 -59.64 -26.72 37.19
C GLU A 1021 -58.21 -26.13 37.17
N TRP A 1022 -57.85 -25.31 36.18
CA TRP A 1022 -56.45 -24.92 35.94
C TRP A 1022 -55.93 -23.82 36.88
N LEU A 1023 -56.76 -22.85 37.23
CA LEU A 1023 -56.43 -21.81 38.21
C LEU A 1023 -56.22 -22.42 39.62
N PRO A 1024 -57.07 -23.34 40.11
CA PRO A 1024 -56.79 -24.11 41.32
C PRO A 1024 -55.47 -24.88 41.27
N MET A 1025 -55.06 -25.43 40.12
CA MET A 1025 -53.75 -26.09 39.98
C MET A 1025 -52.58 -25.13 40.19
N LEU A 1026 -52.67 -23.89 39.68
CA LEU A 1026 -51.66 -22.86 39.92
C LEU A 1026 -51.62 -22.44 41.41
N LYS A 1027 -52.79 -22.30 42.05
CA LYS A 1027 -52.89 -22.00 43.48
C LYS A 1027 -52.30 -23.12 44.36
N ALA A 1028 -52.58 -24.37 44.01
CA ALA A 1028 -52.11 -25.55 44.76
C ALA A 1028 -50.58 -25.67 44.79
N GLN A 1029 -49.88 -25.01 43.87
CA GLN A 1029 -48.43 -24.87 43.85
C GLN A 1029 -47.92 -23.73 44.77
N ASN A 1030 -48.78 -23.22 45.67
CA ASN A 1030 -48.52 -22.16 46.64
C ASN A 1030 -48.05 -20.82 46.01
N ARG A 1031 -48.63 -20.45 44.87
CA ARG A 1031 -48.31 -19.22 44.12
C ARG A 1031 -49.23 -18.07 44.48
N ILE A 1032 -48.76 -16.83 44.28
CA ILE A 1032 -49.61 -15.63 44.25
C ILE A 1032 -50.08 -15.44 42.80
N VAL A 1033 -51.38 -15.52 42.55
CA VAL A 1033 -51.92 -15.48 41.18
C VAL A 1033 -52.80 -14.25 40.99
N PHE A 1034 -52.36 -13.31 40.16
CA PHE A 1034 -53.18 -12.18 39.71
C PHE A 1034 -53.89 -12.53 38.41
N VAL A 1035 -55.20 -12.34 38.37
CA VAL A 1035 -56.03 -12.58 37.18
C VAL A 1035 -56.79 -11.31 36.83
N VAL A 1036 -56.43 -10.65 35.73
CA VAL A 1036 -57.22 -9.54 35.20
C VAL A 1036 -58.38 -10.13 34.41
N THR A 1037 -59.61 -9.88 34.86
CA THR A 1037 -60.80 -10.44 34.21
C THR A 1037 -62.04 -9.55 34.38
N HIS A 1038 -62.94 -9.70 33.42
CA HIS A 1038 -64.27 -9.12 33.38
C HIS A 1038 -65.38 -10.17 33.50
N ASP A 1039 -65.01 -11.43 33.71
CA ASP A 1039 -65.95 -12.56 33.79
C ASP A 1039 -66.58 -12.63 35.19
N ASP A 1040 -67.63 -11.83 35.39
CA ASP A 1040 -68.41 -11.69 36.63
C ASP A 1040 -68.97 -13.02 37.16
N GLU A 1041 -69.38 -13.93 36.28
CA GLU A 1041 -69.82 -15.30 36.61
C GLU A 1041 -68.82 -16.07 37.50
N TYR A 1042 -67.53 -15.74 37.41
CA TYR A 1042 -66.45 -16.45 38.12
C TYR A 1042 -65.80 -15.63 39.23
N PHE A 1043 -66.35 -14.46 39.60
CA PHE A 1043 -65.78 -13.66 40.70
C PHE A 1043 -65.77 -14.39 42.04
N SER A 1044 -66.70 -15.32 42.27
CA SER A 1044 -66.72 -16.17 43.46
C SER A 1044 -65.56 -17.17 43.56
N GLU A 1045 -64.83 -17.41 42.47
CA GLU A 1045 -63.67 -18.30 42.45
C GLU A 1045 -62.37 -17.58 42.91
N ALA A 1046 -62.41 -16.25 43.07
CA ALA A 1046 -61.30 -15.44 43.57
C ALA A 1046 -61.22 -15.51 45.09
N ASP A 1047 -60.01 -15.48 45.66
CA ASP A 1047 -59.85 -15.31 47.11
C ASP A 1047 -59.97 -13.83 47.51
N VAL A 1048 -59.59 -12.92 46.60
CA VAL A 1048 -59.72 -11.48 46.77
C VAL A 1048 -60.11 -10.85 45.44
N LEU A 1049 -61.18 -10.05 45.42
CA LEU A 1049 -61.58 -9.27 44.25
C LEU A 1049 -61.22 -7.79 44.46
N ILE A 1050 -60.50 -7.24 43.49
CA ILE A 1050 -60.01 -5.86 43.50
C ILE A 1050 -60.59 -5.14 42.29
N MET A 1051 -61.26 -4.01 42.51
CA MET A 1051 -61.74 -3.16 41.44
C MET A 1051 -60.80 -1.98 41.22
N MET A 1052 -60.40 -1.75 39.98
CA MET A 1052 -59.60 -0.60 39.59
C MET A 1052 -60.47 0.44 38.89
N LYS A 1053 -60.43 1.69 39.39
CA LYS A 1053 -61.17 2.82 38.83
C LYS A 1053 -60.25 4.04 38.76
N THR A 1054 -60.16 4.66 37.58
CA THR A 1054 -59.39 5.90 37.34
C THR A 1054 -57.97 5.87 37.94
N GLY A 1055 -57.23 4.77 37.75
CA GLY A 1055 -55.85 4.64 38.23
C GLY A 1055 -55.68 4.24 39.70
N GLN A 1056 -56.78 4.02 40.45
CA GLN A 1056 -56.75 3.68 41.88
C GLN A 1056 -57.42 2.33 42.17
N LEU A 1057 -56.99 1.67 43.25
CA LEU A 1057 -57.58 0.42 43.73
C LEU A 1057 -58.71 0.68 44.72
N ILE A 1058 -59.82 -0.04 44.54
CA ILE A 1058 -60.96 -0.10 45.44
C ILE A 1058 -61.15 -1.58 45.78
N GLU A 1059 -60.86 -1.94 47.03
CA GLU A 1059 -61.11 -3.29 47.54
C GLU A 1059 -62.61 -3.43 47.83
N LEU A 1060 -63.22 -4.50 47.29
CA LEU A 1060 -64.64 -4.75 47.42
C LEU A 1060 -64.86 -5.88 48.44
N LYS A 1061 -65.48 -5.57 49.59
CA LYS A 1061 -65.76 -6.54 50.65
C LYS A 1061 -66.89 -7.52 50.25
N GLU A 1062 -66.77 -8.76 50.71
CA GLU A 1062 -67.65 -9.93 50.40
C GLU A 1062 -69.16 -9.67 50.49
N GLU A 1063 -69.62 -8.70 51.30
CA GLU A 1063 -71.05 -8.38 51.46
C GLU A 1063 -71.68 -7.67 50.24
N SER A 1064 -70.91 -7.39 49.19
CA SER A 1064 -71.37 -6.60 48.02
C SER A 1064 -71.77 -7.46 46.80
N TYR A 1065 -71.76 -8.80 46.92
CA TYR A 1065 -71.81 -9.73 45.77
C TYR A 1065 -73.03 -10.65 45.71
N ALA A 1066 -74.02 -10.47 46.59
CA ALA A 1066 -75.28 -11.21 46.49
C ALA A 1066 -76.29 -10.50 45.57
#